data_AF-A0A5N5TF31-F1
#
_entry.id   AF-A0A5N5TF31-F1
#
_cell.length_a   1.000
_cell.length_b   1.000
_cell.length_c   1.000
_cell.angle_alpha   90.00
_cell.angle_beta   90.00
_cell.angle_gamma   90.00
#
_symmetry.space_group_name_H-M   'P 1'
#
loop_
_entity.id
_entity.type
_entity.pdbx_description
1 polymer ?
#
loop_
_entity_poly.entity_id
_entity_poly.type
_entity_poly.pdbx_seq_one_letter_code
_entity_poly.pdbx_strand_id
1 'polypeptide(L)'
;LQGSLDILETLSLREAKILMDLLLLLVNSNQAESSKDELSIMIKKQLSHPDIKFKKLGVVGAVLTLKITMGTSNSDGEDSPDMETNLKESEVLFNAVKESTTNYPCSSALFMDELATNILKNGLNQRLEKWISEKVIGDFEETFILDCETEGQYDKYICPVSFQWNLDDFTDSEKSKSIAVCIAKLVTEDLEHSDLDHSSRIVTVAPHFRLMRMVESHLYAGDLGNIDALLGCGVQMPTPETYEEFSSLSDKEQTFALTCLFYAINWFRELINAFATQKDKELKRKVVLRLRKLLSLQGLLVKVLKEKSSFQPPPATFDIDIEYKMEVPVGGKNKSKTIEKKRGKKRKLDDEKAGPSQTQNVLTTQAVKGSSLVKETSNLNVKACKAFLRELHLDVFNLLFKKLCLDNDSDKDNDSYLFVNEADFLISDLNEKFGRAFESGTKRACVLKSQSQKDVGFAHFDVFTAPEVAEQALRYIKPICAHLETICIFFQKIISEEQEESDEEDLDKTSLYSIERTLPIVNLYTSLFTSLRLFLSWPSLQLLEHSNLMKSCFKLFARKLELNQVEEMNTEELVSTSFKYLSKFCDSLVNIGTAVELVQLLDVLISFTGSGKLKEQLGKIISKFLKRNWTKADGNETKGSLFAINLRTLLKTFFCCSVDPVNDAYSITSDGIKELCEASTGKNPSSKEYPTLNKNTLSVYYSVLLKNLASGTKKMLLTKYSNNYEMLELWSVSVKTLHLLTESLRKFETSSMFTSCLKHSKEYLDLFLQEGMPLFEKCLKKHQQEVTALLKNLQLTTRFLQNLCTVVKSNKDSKAVHYVPNVKLSLEAIVFRVKAMLTLYNCQTAFWLGNLKNRDLQGNELLSQSTQNEDSDNDEVSDEGLSDVDVEDNADGDAKKVDSYSVSY
;
A
#
# COMPACT_ATOMS: atom_id res chain seq x y z
N LEU A 1 3.79 -23.29 34.83
CA LEU A 1 2.53 -22.54 35.05
C LEU A 1 2.85 -21.18 35.67
N GLN A 2 3.09 -21.09 36.98
CA GLN A 2 3.20 -19.83 37.75
C GLN A 2 4.02 -18.70 37.08
N GLY A 3 5.31 -18.92 36.75
CA GLY A 3 6.14 -17.89 36.09
C GLY A 3 5.67 -17.44 34.69
N SER A 4 4.75 -18.17 34.05
CA SER A 4 4.07 -17.74 32.82
C SER A 4 2.85 -16.86 33.11
N LEU A 5 2.22 -17.03 34.29
CA LEU A 5 1.12 -16.18 34.77
C LEU A 5 1.64 -14.83 35.27
N ASP A 6 2.81 -14.81 35.92
CA ASP A 6 3.48 -13.57 36.36
C ASP A 6 3.86 -12.67 35.16
N ILE A 7 4.29 -13.28 34.03
CA ILE A 7 4.58 -12.56 32.78
C ILE A 7 3.28 -12.00 32.15
N LEU A 8 2.15 -12.66 32.38
CA LEU A 8 0.88 -12.43 31.68
C LEU A 8 0.30 -11.04 31.96
N GLU A 9 0.62 -10.44 33.12
CA GLU A 9 0.29 -9.05 33.47
C GLU A 9 1.08 -8.01 32.65
N THR A 10 2.23 -8.38 32.08
CA THR A 10 3.12 -7.47 31.32
C THR A 10 2.85 -7.46 29.82
N LEU A 11 2.10 -8.44 29.31
CA LEU A 11 1.79 -8.62 27.90
C LEU A 11 0.63 -7.72 27.43
N SER A 12 0.53 -7.50 26.11
CA SER A 12 -0.70 -6.99 25.50
C SER A 12 -1.81 -8.06 25.51
N LEU A 13 -3.08 -7.64 25.45
CA LEU A 13 -4.22 -8.56 25.52
C LEU A 13 -4.19 -9.65 24.42
N ARG A 14 -3.69 -9.32 23.21
CA ARG A 14 -3.50 -10.30 22.12
C ARG A 14 -2.42 -11.34 22.42
N GLU A 15 -1.30 -10.93 23.02
CA GLU A 15 -0.22 -11.84 23.41
C GLU A 15 -0.64 -12.71 24.61
N ALA A 16 -1.33 -12.12 25.59
CA ALA A 16 -1.90 -12.80 26.73
C ALA A 16 -2.95 -13.85 26.30
N LYS A 17 -3.80 -13.55 25.31
CA LYS A 17 -4.75 -14.50 24.71
C LYS A 17 -4.06 -15.74 24.14
N ILE A 18 -2.98 -15.55 23.36
CA ILE A 18 -2.20 -16.67 22.79
C ILE A 18 -1.57 -17.51 23.90
N LEU A 19 -1.00 -16.86 24.92
CA LEU A 19 -0.41 -17.56 26.06
C LEU A 19 -1.45 -18.33 26.88
N MET A 20 -2.63 -17.75 27.13
CA MET A 20 -3.74 -18.40 27.84
C MET A 20 -4.28 -19.61 27.09
N ASP A 21 -4.45 -19.53 25.76
CA ASP A 21 -4.94 -20.65 24.94
C ASP A 21 -3.97 -21.84 25.02
N LEU A 22 -2.66 -21.58 24.90
CA LEU A 22 -1.61 -22.60 25.07
C LEU A 22 -1.58 -23.19 26.50
N LEU A 23 -1.73 -22.36 27.53
CA LEU A 23 -1.75 -22.82 28.93
C LEU A 23 -2.98 -23.68 29.23
N LEU A 24 -4.17 -23.29 28.76
CA LEU A 24 -5.40 -24.06 28.94
C LEU A 24 -5.35 -25.40 28.18
N LEU A 25 -4.80 -25.43 26.96
CA LEU A 25 -4.55 -26.65 26.20
C LEU A 25 -3.63 -27.62 26.96
N LEU A 26 -2.51 -27.13 27.49
CA LEU A 26 -1.55 -27.94 28.27
C LEU A 26 -2.15 -28.44 29.61
N VAL A 27 -2.95 -27.62 30.28
CA VAL A 27 -3.62 -28.01 31.53
C VAL A 27 -4.68 -29.07 31.28
N ASN A 28 -5.47 -28.97 30.19
CA ASN A 28 -6.46 -30.00 29.88
C ASN A 28 -5.81 -31.32 29.40
N SER A 29 -4.70 -31.25 28.64
CA SER A 29 -3.98 -32.46 28.19
C SER A 29 -3.31 -33.26 29.32
N ASN A 30 -2.91 -32.59 30.41
CA ASN A 30 -2.16 -33.22 31.50
C ASN A 30 -3.05 -33.81 32.62
N GLN A 31 -4.37 -33.58 32.58
CA GLN A 31 -5.38 -34.06 33.56
C GLN A 31 -5.13 -33.74 35.06
N ALA A 32 -4.12 -32.94 35.41
CA ALA A 32 -3.86 -32.53 36.78
C ALA A 32 -4.92 -31.54 37.28
N GLU A 33 -5.87 -32.03 38.09
CA GLU A 33 -6.97 -31.24 38.66
C GLU A 33 -6.47 -29.98 39.39
N SER A 34 -5.38 -30.08 40.16
CA SER A 34 -4.76 -28.94 40.85
C SER A 34 -4.38 -27.79 39.92
N SER A 35 -3.94 -28.07 38.69
CA SER A 35 -3.63 -27.04 37.69
C SER A 35 -4.88 -26.49 36.97
N LYS A 36 -6.00 -27.22 36.98
CA LYS A 36 -7.32 -26.68 36.58
C LYS A 36 -7.85 -25.73 37.66
N ASP A 37 -7.74 -26.11 38.93
CA ASP A 37 -8.17 -25.31 40.08
C ASP A 37 -7.38 -24.00 40.20
N GLU A 38 -6.05 -24.04 40.16
CA GLU A 38 -5.19 -22.84 40.17
C GLU A 38 -5.61 -21.82 39.10
N LEU A 39 -5.91 -22.32 37.89
CA LEU A 39 -6.28 -21.50 36.73
C LEU A 39 -7.72 -20.96 36.84
N SER A 40 -8.66 -21.78 37.33
CA SER A 40 -10.04 -21.39 37.64
C SER A 40 -10.09 -20.29 38.74
N ILE A 41 -9.28 -20.44 39.79
CA ILE A 41 -9.12 -19.45 40.86
C ILE A 41 -8.52 -18.15 40.31
N MET A 42 -7.50 -18.23 39.45
CA MET A 42 -6.91 -17.05 38.81
C MET A 42 -7.94 -16.30 37.95
N ILE A 43 -8.70 -16.99 37.09
CA ILE A 43 -9.73 -16.38 36.23
C ILE A 43 -10.80 -15.70 37.09
N LYS A 44 -11.30 -16.36 38.14
CA LYS A 44 -12.27 -15.77 39.08
C LYS A 44 -11.71 -14.53 39.78
N LYS A 45 -10.44 -14.56 40.21
CA LYS A 45 -9.75 -13.40 40.81
C LYS A 45 -9.62 -12.21 39.82
N GLN A 46 -9.35 -12.50 38.54
CA GLN A 46 -9.25 -11.48 37.48
C GLN A 46 -10.61 -10.87 37.12
N LEU A 47 -11.67 -11.67 37.00
CA LEU A 47 -13.05 -11.19 36.77
C LEU A 47 -13.57 -10.31 37.91
N SER A 48 -13.21 -10.64 39.16
CA SER A 48 -13.55 -9.85 40.36
C SER A 48 -12.69 -8.59 40.55
N HIS A 49 -11.68 -8.34 39.71
CA HIS A 49 -10.76 -7.23 39.89
C HIS A 49 -11.39 -5.88 39.47
N PRO A 50 -11.17 -4.76 40.19
CA PRO A 50 -11.77 -3.47 39.87
C PRO A 50 -11.13 -2.79 38.64
N ASP A 51 -9.83 -3.00 38.40
CA ASP A 51 -9.16 -2.49 37.19
C ASP A 51 -9.60 -3.28 35.95
N ILE A 52 -10.08 -2.52 34.96
CA ILE A 52 -10.54 -2.97 33.64
C ILE A 52 -9.51 -3.85 32.94
N LYS A 53 -8.20 -3.58 33.07
CA LYS A 53 -7.15 -4.37 32.41
C LYS A 53 -7.19 -5.84 32.84
N PHE A 54 -7.26 -6.08 34.15
CA PHE A 54 -7.35 -7.44 34.71
C PHE A 54 -8.74 -8.05 34.45
N LYS A 55 -9.80 -7.25 34.43
CA LYS A 55 -11.14 -7.73 34.09
C LYS A 55 -11.25 -8.22 32.64
N LYS A 56 -10.71 -7.46 31.67
CA LYS A 56 -10.57 -7.89 30.27
C LYS A 56 -9.80 -9.22 30.17
N LEU A 57 -8.75 -9.37 30.97
CA LEU A 57 -7.93 -10.57 30.99
C LEU A 57 -8.68 -11.80 31.52
N GLY A 58 -9.43 -11.63 32.62
CA GLY A 58 -10.30 -12.67 33.17
C GLY A 58 -11.41 -13.09 32.20
N VAL A 59 -11.97 -12.13 31.45
CA VAL A 59 -12.95 -12.39 30.37
C VAL A 59 -12.35 -13.29 29.29
N VAL A 60 -11.16 -12.97 28.77
CA VAL A 60 -10.47 -13.80 27.76
C VAL A 60 -10.16 -15.20 28.31
N GLY A 61 -9.69 -15.30 29.56
CA GLY A 61 -9.42 -16.58 30.22
C GLY A 61 -10.68 -17.45 30.37
N ALA A 62 -11.82 -16.87 30.76
CA ALA A 62 -13.09 -17.58 30.87
C ALA A 62 -13.62 -18.05 29.50
N VAL A 63 -13.55 -17.21 28.47
CA VAL A 63 -14.03 -17.55 27.11
C VAL A 63 -13.16 -18.64 26.46
N LEU A 64 -11.85 -18.66 26.71
CA LEU A 64 -10.97 -19.76 26.31
C LEU A 64 -11.21 -21.04 27.14
N THR A 65 -11.64 -20.91 28.40
CA THR A 65 -12.02 -22.06 29.22
C THR A 65 -13.29 -22.72 28.67
N LEU A 66 -14.32 -21.95 28.31
CA LEU A 66 -15.55 -22.46 27.67
C LEU A 66 -15.27 -23.21 26.35
N LYS A 67 -14.33 -22.70 25.53
CA LYS A 67 -13.84 -23.39 24.32
C LYS A 67 -13.23 -24.75 24.64
N ILE A 68 -12.37 -24.83 25.66
CA ILE A 68 -11.51 -26.00 25.92
C ILE A 68 -12.20 -27.07 26.78
N THR A 69 -13.19 -26.71 27.61
CA THR A 69 -14.04 -27.69 28.32
C THR A 69 -15.00 -28.41 27.37
N MET A 70 -15.45 -27.78 26.29
CA MET A 70 -16.38 -28.36 25.31
C MET A 70 -15.66 -29.05 24.14
N GLY A 71 -14.52 -28.51 23.67
CA GLY A 71 -13.84 -28.97 22.45
C GLY A 71 -13.26 -30.39 22.50
N THR A 72 -13.20 -31.03 23.67
CA THR A 72 -12.79 -32.44 23.84
C THR A 72 -13.87 -33.46 23.49
N SER A 73 -15.11 -33.01 23.20
CA SER A 73 -16.30 -33.86 23.21
C SER A 73 -16.88 -34.20 21.83
N ASN A 74 -16.17 -33.90 20.75
CA ASN A 74 -16.61 -34.17 19.36
C ASN A 74 -16.40 -35.64 18.93
N SER A 75 -16.76 -36.58 19.79
CA SER A 75 -16.87 -38.01 19.47
C SER A 75 -18.31 -38.45 19.74
N ASP A 76 -18.95 -39.10 18.76
CA ASP A 76 -20.38 -39.44 18.75
C ASP A 76 -20.79 -40.48 19.82
N GLY A 77 -20.80 -40.05 21.09
CA GLY A 77 -21.21 -40.84 22.25
C GLY A 77 -22.38 -40.18 22.98
N GLU A 78 -23.47 -40.93 23.18
CA GLU A 78 -24.66 -40.46 23.88
C GLU A 78 -24.38 -40.22 25.38
N ASP A 79 -24.83 -39.05 25.87
CA ASP A 79 -25.07 -38.69 27.29
C ASP A 79 -24.21 -39.40 28.37
N SER A 80 -22.91 -39.08 28.41
CA SER A 80 -22.10 -39.34 29.61
C SER A 80 -22.44 -38.34 30.74
N PRO A 81 -22.38 -38.75 32.03
CA PRO A 81 -22.67 -37.85 33.14
C PRO A 81 -21.72 -36.65 33.18
N ASP A 82 -20.46 -36.84 32.77
CA ASP A 82 -19.43 -35.80 32.71
C ASP A 82 -19.80 -34.68 31.72
N MET A 83 -20.58 -34.96 30.67
CA MET A 83 -21.07 -33.94 29.75
C MET A 83 -22.13 -33.06 30.40
N GLU A 84 -23.00 -33.61 31.26
CA GLU A 84 -24.02 -32.83 31.96
C GLU A 84 -23.42 -31.95 33.07
N THR A 85 -22.35 -32.40 33.75
CA THR A 85 -21.60 -31.56 34.69
C THR A 85 -20.84 -30.46 33.98
N ASN A 86 -20.10 -30.77 32.91
CA ASN A 86 -19.34 -29.79 32.13
C ASN A 86 -20.24 -28.72 31.49
N LEU A 87 -21.47 -29.08 31.08
CA LEU A 87 -22.48 -28.13 30.58
C LEU A 87 -22.89 -27.15 31.69
N LYS A 88 -23.26 -27.65 32.87
CA LYS A 88 -23.68 -26.82 34.02
C LYS A 88 -22.56 -25.92 34.52
N GLU A 89 -21.32 -26.41 34.56
CA GLU A 89 -20.15 -25.57 34.87
C GLU A 89 -19.94 -24.46 33.83
N SER A 90 -20.23 -24.74 32.56
CA SER A 90 -20.14 -23.74 31.48
C SER A 90 -21.24 -22.68 31.57
N GLU A 91 -22.48 -23.07 31.90
CA GLU A 91 -23.59 -22.13 32.20
C GLU A 91 -23.25 -21.24 33.41
N VAL A 92 -22.74 -21.83 34.50
CA VAL A 92 -22.31 -21.09 35.70
C VAL A 92 -21.17 -20.11 35.37
N LEU A 93 -20.18 -20.54 34.57
CA LEU A 93 -19.08 -19.67 34.14
C LEU A 93 -19.58 -18.52 33.24
N PHE A 94 -20.48 -18.80 32.29
CA PHE A 94 -21.11 -17.77 31.44
C PHE A 94 -21.85 -16.72 32.28
N ASN A 95 -22.66 -17.17 33.25
CA ASN A 95 -23.40 -16.28 34.15
C ASN A 95 -22.48 -15.44 35.03
N ALA A 96 -21.44 -16.05 35.62
CA ALA A 96 -20.45 -15.35 36.42
C ALA A 96 -19.69 -14.27 35.62
N VAL A 97 -19.37 -14.53 34.34
CA VAL A 97 -18.77 -13.50 33.47
C VAL A 97 -19.78 -12.38 33.18
N LYS A 98 -21.02 -12.70 32.79
CA LYS A 98 -22.07 -11.69 32.55
C LYS A 98 -22.26 -10.79 33.77
N GLU A 99 -22.45 -11.36 34.95
CA GLU A 99 -22.60 -10.61 36.22
C GLU A 99 -21.37 -9.73 36.52
N SER A 100 -20.15 -10.28 36.40
CA SER A 100 -18.91 -9.54 36.67
C SER A 100 -18.64 -8.39 35.68
N THR A 101 -19.28 -8.42 34.50
CA THR A 101 -19.12 -7.43 33.42
C THR A 101 -20.33 -6.50 33.22
N THR A 102 -21.46 -6.72 33.92
CA THR A 102 -22.66 -5.85 33.86
C THR A 102 -22.34 -4.38 34.13
N ASN A 103 -21.48 -4.10 35.10
CA ASN A 103 -21.03 -2.74 35.45
C ASN A 103 -19.74 -2.34 34.71
N TYR A 104 -19.43 -2.96 33.57
CA TYR A 104 -18.19 -2.72 32.80
C TYR A 104 -18.46 -2.94 31.30
N PRO A 105 -19.18 -2.01 30.62
CA PRO A 105 -19.70 -2.23 29.26
C PRO A 105 -18.62 -2.59 28.24
N CYS A 106 -17.42 -1.97 28.30
CA CYS A 106 -16.29 -2.34 27.43
C CYS A 106 -15.75 -3.77 27.66
N SER A 107 -15.92 -4.33 28.86
CA SER A 107 -15.55 -5.71 29.18
C SER A 107 -16.66 -6.70 28.80
N SER A 108 -17.92 -6.29 28.89
CA SER A 108 -19.08 -7.05 28.38
C SER A 108 -19.06 -7.15 26.85
N ALA A 109 -18.74 -6.04 26.18
CA ALA A 109 -18.50 -5.98 24.74
C ALA A 109 -17.35 -6.91 24.30
N LEU A 110 -16.22 -6.90 25.02
CA LEU A 110 -15.11 -7.83 24.78
C LEU A 110 -15.54 -9.29 24.95
N PHE A 111 -16.32 -9.61 25.99
CA PHE A 111 -16.83 -10.97 26.23
C PHE A 111 -17.65 -11.49 25.04
N MET A 112 -18.54 -10.65 24.50
CA MET A 112 -19.36 -11.00 23.34
C MET A 112 -18.53 -11.17 22.05
N ASP A 113 -17.61 -10.24 21.77
CA ASP A 113 -16.74 -10.31 20.59
C ASP A 113 -15.80 -11.54 20.62
N GLU A 114 -15.25 -11.87 21.78
CA GLU A 114 -14.39 -13.05 21.99
C GLU A 114 -15.18 -14.36 21.85
N LEU A 115 -16.35 -14.46 22.49
CA LEU A 115 -17.18 -15.66 22.44
C LEU A 115 -17.69 -15.92 21.01
N ALA A 116 -18.15 -14.88 20.32
CA ALA A 116 -18.51 -14.94 18.90
C ALA A 116 -17.35 -15.40 18.00
N THR A 117 -16.12 -15.03 18.35
CA THR A 117 -14.91 -15.41 17.60
C THR A 117 -14.47 -16.86 17.88
N ASN A 118 -14.73 -17.39 19.09
CA ASN A 118 -14.49 -18.80 19.40
C ASN A 118 -15.51 -19.74 18.72
N ILE A 119 -16.80 -19.37 18.73
CA ILE A 119 -17.88 -20.13 18.06
C ILE A 119 -17.57 -20.29 16.57
N LEU A 120 -17.26 -19.17 15.89
CA LEU A 120 -16.88 -19.13 14.47
C LEU A 120 -15.78 -20.14 14.08
N LYS A 121 -14.86 -20.45 14.99
CA LYS A 121 -13.63 -21.20 14.68
C LYS A 121 -13.64 -22.67 15.12
N ASN A 122 -14.41 -23.01 16.16
CA ASN A 122 -14.38 -24.34 16.79
C ASN A 122 -15.78 -24.91 17.05
N GLY A 123 -16.83 -24.09 16.95
CA GLY A 123 -18.13 -24.35 17.56
C GLY A 123 -18.09 -24.40 19.09
N LEU A 124 -19.25 -24.56 19.70
CA LEU A 124 -19.45 -25.06 21.06
C LEU A 124 -20.44 -26.24 21.02
N ASN A 125 -20.77 -26.83 22.18
CA ASN A 125 -21.79 -27.89 22.21
C ASN A 125 -23.17 -27.32 21.84
N GLN A 126 -23.89 -27.97 20.91
CA GLN A 126 -25.17 -27.48 20.37
C GLN A 126 -26.25 -27.22 21.44
N ARG A 127 -26.25 -27.96 22.57
CA ARG A 127 -27.16 -27.71 23.70
C ARG A 127 -26.84 -26.38 24.40
N LEU A 128 -25.55 -26.11 24.63
CA LEU A 128 -25.07 -24.86 25.22
C LEU A 128 -25.26 -23.68 24.26
N GLU A 129 -24.99 -23.86 22.97
CA GLU A 129 -25.23 -22.82 21.95
C GLU A 129 -26.71 -22.41 21.91
N LYS A 130 -27.64 -23.38 21.93
CA LYS A 130 -29.06 -23.08 21.97
C LYS A 130 -29.45 -22.29 23.23
N TRP A 131 -28.97 -22.69 24.41
CA TRP A 131 -29.19 -21.97 25.66
C TRP A 131 -28.62 -20.55 25.64
N ILE A 132 -27.43 -20.36 25.05
CA ILE A 132 -26.84 -19.03 24.82
C ILE A 132 -27.75 -18.23 23.87
N SER A 133 -28.26 -18.82 22.78
CA SER A 133 -29.08 -18.09 21.81
C SER A 133 -30.39 -17.58 22.42
N GLU A 134 -31.16 -18.47 23.06
CA GLU A 134 -32.44 -18.11 23.72
C GLU A 134 -32.25 -16.96 24.73
N LYS A 135 -31.13 -17.00 25.48
CA LYS A 135 -30.78 -15.95 26.45
C LYS A 135 -30.33 -14.64 25.79
N VAL A 136 -29.45 -14.72 24.79
CA VAL A 136 -28.88 -13.55 24.09
C VAL A 136 -29.93 -12.85 23.22
N ILE A 137 -30.89 -13.57 22.65
CA ILE A 137 -32.02 -12.98 21.92
C ILE A 137 -32.93 -12.20 22.87
N GLY A 138 -33.39 -12.82 23.98
CA GLY A 138 -34.21 -12.14 24.99
C GLY A 138 -33.51 -10.92 25.61
N ASP A 139 -32.23 -11.05 25.98
CA ASP A 139 -31.41 -9.93 26.47
C ASP A 139 -31.35 -8.75 25.47
N PHE A 140 -31.36 -9.04 24.16
CA PHE A 140 -31.27 -8.02 23.11
C PHE A 140 -32.62 -7.31 22.91
N GLU A 141 -33.71 -8.08 22.88
CA GLU A 141 -35.08 -7.57 22.73
C GLU A 141 -35.46 -6.66 23.91
N GLU A 142 -35.21 -7.10 25.15
CA GLU A 142 -35.47 -6.27 26.35
C GLU A 142 -34.64 -4.97 26.43
N THR A 143 -33.45 -4.94 25.81
CA THR A 143 -32.48 -3.84 26.00
C THR A 143 -32.42 -2.83 24.84
N PHE A 144 -32.55 -3.29 23.58
CA PHE A 144 -32.19 -2.49 22.39
C PHE A 144 -33.33 -2.26 21.40
N ILE A 145 -34.45 -2.97 21.54
CA ILE A 145 -35.64 -2.86 20.69
C ILE A 145 -36.65 -1.89 21.30
N LEU A 146 -37.38 -1.18 20.45
CA LEU A 146 -38.59 -0.41 20.78
C LEU A 146 -39.66 -0.63 19.71
N ASP A 147 -40.91 -0.70 20.14
CA ASP A 147 -42.08 -0.60 19.27
C ASP A 147 -42.29 0.86 18.84
N CYS A 148 -42.61 1.09 17.57
CA CYS A 148 -42.83 2.43 17.03
C CYS A 148 -44.16 3.10 17.47
N GLU A 149 -44.97 2.47 18.34
CA GLU A 149 -46.21 3.08 18.86
C GLU A 149 -45.97 4.33 19.73
N THR A 150 -44.75 4.58 20.21
CA THR A 150 -44.46 5.65 21.17
C THR A 150 -44.04 6.99 20.54
N GLU A 151 -44.85 7.58 19.66
CA GLU A 151 -44.65 8.95 19.13
C GLU A 151 -44.92 10.07 20.17
N GLY A 152 -44.69 9.81 21.47
CA GLY A 152 -45.25 10.60 22.58
C GLY A 152 -44.27 11.15 23.62
N GLN A 153 -42.95 11.06 23.42
CA GLN A 153 -41.94 11.52 24.42
C GLN A 153 -40.74 12.26 23.82
N TYR A 154 -40.97 13.11 22.81
CA TYR A 154 -39.90 13.91 22.18
C TYR A 154 -39.26 14.94 23.13
N ASP A 155 -39.99 15.43 24.12
CA ASP A 155 -39.53 16.46 25.10
C ASP A 155 -38.42 16.00 26.07
N LYS A 156 -37.91 14.77 25.94
CA LYS A 156 -36.88 14.18 26.82
C LYS A 156 -35.51 14.00 26.17
N TYR A 157 -35.34 14.32 24.90
CA TYR A 157 -34.10 14.05 24.17
C TYR A 157 -33.27 15.32 23.95
N ILE A 158 -31.95 15.15 23.88
CA ILE A 158 -30.97 16.24 23.70
C ILE A 158 -31.18 16.96 22.35
N CYS A 159 -31.66 16.26 21.33
CA CYS A 159 -32.06 16.81 20.03
C CYS A 159 -33.43 16.22 19.63
N PRO A 160 -34.16 16.79 18.65
CA PRO A 160 -35.32 16.13 18.07
C PRO A 160 -34.93 14.78 17.44
N VAL A 161 -35.71 13.74 17.73
CA VAL A 161 -35.46 12.34 17.35
C VAL A 161 -36.59 11.81 16.47
N SER A 162 -36.26 10.90 15.53
CA SER A 162 -37.21 10.25 14.63
C SER A 162 -36.81 8.80 14.35
N PHE A 163 -37.78 7.94 14.05
CA PHE A 163 -37.51 6.60 13.52
C PHE A 163 -37.20 6.71 12.03
N GLN A 164 -36.05 6.20 11.61
CA GLN A 164 -35.54 6.37 10.25
C GLN A 164 -35.11 5.06 9.61
N TRP A 165 -35.22 5.03 8.28
CA TRP A 165 -34.64 4.00 7.40
C TRP A 165 -35.15 2.57 7.67
N ASN A 166 -36.42 2.42 8.03
CA ASN A 166 -37.13 1.15 7.92
C ASN A 166 -37.17 0.71 6.42
N LEU A 167 -37.03 -0.57 6.13
CA LEU A 167 -37.01 -1.17 4.78
C LEU A 167 -38.21 -2.09 4.48
N ASP A 168 -39.13 -2.24 5.44
CA ASP A 168 -40.31 -3.07 5.30
C ASP A 168 -41.52 -2.21 4.91
N ASP A 169 -42.21 -2.62 3.84
CA ASP A 169 -43.25 -1.83 3.16
C ASP A 169 -44.61 -1.87 3.90
N PHE A 170 -44.62 -1.44 5.17
CA PHE A 170 -45.82 -1.34 6.01
C PHE A 170 -46.82 -0.29 5.49
N THR A 171 -48.10 -0.65 5.42
CA THR A 171 -49.18 0.33 5.19
C THR A 171 -49.25 1.32 6.36
N ASP A 172 -49.83 2.51 6.14
CA ASP A 172 -49.96 3.53 7.21
C ASP A 172 -50.71 3.01 8.45
N SER A 173 -51.57 2.00 8.28
CA SER A 173 -52.27 1.27 9.36
C SER A 173 -51.43 0.23 10.11
N GLU A 174 -50.23 -0.10 9.63
CA GLU A 174 -49.38 -1.18 10.18
C GLU A 174 -48.03 -0.67 10.72
N LYS A 175 -47.64 0.57 10.38
CA LYS A 175 -46.40 1.21 10.87
C LYS A 175 -46.26 1.24 12.39
N SER A 176 -47.37 1.26 13.13
CA SER A 176 -47.41 1.13 14.59
C SER A 176 -46.71 -0.13 15.09
N LYS A 177 -46.87 -1.26 14.39
CA LYS A 177 -46.25 -2.55 14.72
C LYS A 177 -44.80 -2.70 14.27
N SER A 178 -44.18 -1.63 13.76
CA SER A 178 -42.79 -1.72 13.30
C SER A 178 -41.81 -1.59 14.46
N ILE A 179 -40.74 -2.39 14.40
CA ILE A 179 -39.65 -2.43 15.38
C ILE A 179 -38.54 -1.46 14.97
N ALA A 180 -37.93 -0.80 15.95
CA ALA A 180 -36.74 0.03 15.75
C ALA A 180 -35.67 -0.14 16.83
N VAL A 181 -34.40 0.01 16.44
CA VAL A 181 -33.24 -0.03 17.38
C VAL A 181 -33.04 1.34 18.03
N CYS A 182 -33.00 1.38 19.37
CA CYS A 182 -33.11 2.60 20.17
C CYS A 182 -31.79 3.37 20.43
N ILE A 183 -31.00 3.59 19.37
CA ILE A 183 -29.68 4.25 19.48
C ILE A 183 -29.77 5.62 20.17
N ALA A 184 -30.67 6.50 19.71
CA ALA A 184 -30.80 7.84 20.29
C ALA A 184 -31.13 7.82 21.79
N LYS A 185 -32.08 6.99 22.23
CA LYS A 185 -32.43 6.81 23.65
C LYS A 185 -31.22 6.44 24.50
N LEU A 186 -30.51 5.37 24.13
CA LEU A 186 -29.39 4.85 24.91
C LEU A 186 -28.19 5.80 24.95
N VAL A 187 -28.00 6.65 23.94
CA VAL A 187 -26.97 7.71 23.95
C VAL A 187 -27.40 8.93 24.78
N THR A 188 -28.70 9.21 24.93
CA THR A 188 -29.17 10.22 25.91
C THR A 188 -28.93 9.72 27.34
N GLU A 189 -29.30 8.48 27.66
CA GLU A 189 -29.06 7.87 28.99
C GLU A 189 -27.56 7.88 29.36
N ASP A 190 -26.67 7.62 28.40
CA ASP A 190 -25.21 7.66 28.58
C ASP A 190 -24.67 9.08 28.84
N LEU A 191 -25.18 10.10 28.13
CA LEU A 191 -24.74 11.49 28.28
C LEU A 191 -25.37 12.24 29.48
N GLU A 192 -26.48 11.74 30.03
CA GLU A 192 -27.12 12.28 31.24
C GLU A 192 -26.58 11.67 32.53
N HIS A 193 -26.00 10.47 32.48
CA HIS A 193 -25.47 9.77 33.65
C HIS A 193 -23.94 9.84 33.79
N SER A 194 -23.27 10.75 33.07
CA SER A 194 -21.81 10.88 33.02
C SER A 194 -21.10 11.17 34.35
N ASP A 195 -21.83 11.56 35.39
CA ASP A 195 -21.28 11.75 36.75
C ASP A 195 -21.09 10.42 37.51
N LEU A 196 -21.57 9.30 36.96
CA LEU A 196 -21.30 7.94 37.42
C LEU A 196 -20.61 7.16 36.30
N ASP A 197 -19.31 6.93 36.46
CA ASP A 197 -18.59 5.94 35.65
C ASP A 197 -19.38 4.62 35.58
N HIS A 198 -19.41 4.02 34.38
CA HIS A 198 -19.81 2.62 34.05
C HIS A 198 -21.18 2.32 33.38
N SER A 199 -22.05 3.29 33.05
CA SER A 199 -23.43 3.00 32.58
C SER A 199 -23.64 2.76 31.07
N SER A 200 -22.66 3.01 30.19
CA SER A 200 -22.81 3.03 28.72
C SER A 200 -23.21 1.68 28.05
N ARG A 201 -24.49 1.30 28.12
CA ARG A 201 -25.03 0.07 27.49
C ARG A 201 -24.96 0.09 25.96
N ILE A 202 -25.01 1.27 25.34
CA ILE A 202 -24.96 1.42 23.88
C ILE A 202 -23.70 0.79 23.24
N VAL A 203 -22.58 0.74 23.98
CA VAL A 203 -21.32 0.10 23.56
C VAL A 203 -21.50 -1.38 23.19
N THR A 204 -22.44 -2.09 23.82
CA THR A 204 -22.61 -3.54 23.61
C THR A 204 -23.53 -3.92 22.45
N VAL A 205 -24.28 -2.98 21.83
CA VAL A 205 -25.24 -3.28 20.73
C VAL A 205 -24.63 -4.15 19.62
N ALA A 206 -23.50 -3.70 19.06
CA ALA A 206 -22.86 -4.35 17.92
C ALA A 206 -22.19 -5.70 18.30
N PRO A 207 -21.42 -5.80 19.41
CA PRO A 207 -20.94 -7.08 19.93
C PRO A 207 -22.04 -8.09 20.29
N HIS A 208 -23.14 -7.63 20.90
CA HIS A 208 -24.25 -8.50 21.32
C HIS A 208 -24.99 -9.10 20.12
N PHE A 209 -25.30 -8.27 19.11
CA PHE A 209 -25.86 -8.75 17.85
C PHE A 209 -24.88 -9.64 17.08
N ARG A 210 -23.57 -9.35 17.11
CA ARG A 210 -22.55 -10.23 16.53
C ARG A 210 -22.56 -11.62 17.20
N LEU A 211 -22.63 -11.69 18.52
CA LEU A 211 -22.72 -12.94 19.26
C LEU A 211 -23.97 -13.73 18.87
N MET A 212 -25.14 -13.09 18.96
CA MET A 212 -26.44 -13.64 18.53
C MET A 212 -26.34 -14.27 17.14
N ARG A 213 -25.87 -13.50 16.15
CA ARG A 213 -25.72 -13.95 14.75
C ARG A 213 -24.69 -15.07 14.58
N MET A 214 -23.63 -15.14 15.39
CA MET A 214 -22.66 -16.25 15.29
C MET A 214 -23.21 -17.55 15.87
N VAL A 215 -23.98 -17.47 16.96
CA VAL A 215 -24.68 -18.63 17.54
C VAL A 215 -25.73 -19.14 16.55
N GLU A 216 -26.64 -18.30 16.07
CA GLU A 216 -27.68 -18.66 15.10
C GLU A 216 -27.09 -19.23 13.80
N SER A 217 -26.06 -18.57 13.25
CA SER A 217 -25.39 -19.03 12.03
C SER A 217 -24.68 -20.37 12.19
N HIS A 218 -24.32 -20.78 13.42
CA HIS A 218 -23.73 -22.10 13.68
C HIS A 218 -24.84 -23.15 13.87
N LEU A 219 -25.82 -22.87 14.75
CA LEU A 219 -26.96 -23.74 15.04
C LEU A 219 -27.76 -24.13 13.79
N TYR A 220 -28.00 -23.18 12.88
CA TYR A 220 -28.85 -23.35 11.70
C TYR A 220 -28.06 -23.35 10.37
N ALA A 221 -26.77 -23.73 10.41
CA ALA A 221 -25.91 -23.91 9.24
C ALA A 221 -25.89 -22.72 8.25
N GLY A 222 -25.94 -21.50 8.80
CA GLY A 222 -25.92 -20.24 8.07
C GLY A 222 -27.28 -19.64 7.72
N ASP A 223 -28.40 -20.26 8.11
CA ASP A 223 -29.70 -19.58 8.14
C ASP A 223 -29.75 -18.57 9.31
N LEU A 224 -30.52 -17.49 9.15
CA LEU A 224 -30.70 -16.41 10.14
C LEU A 224 -32.17 -15.96 10.25
N GLY A 225 -33.13 -16.79 9.82
CA GLY A 225 -34.57 -16.46 9.82
C GLY A 225 -35.18 -16.07 11.18
N ASN A 226 -34.55 -16.43 12.31
CA ASN A 226 -35.01 -15.99 13.64
C ASN A 226 -34.67 -14.51 13.94
N ILE A 227 -33.79 -13.87 13.16
CA ILE A 227 -33.27 -12.52 13.41
C ILE A 227 -33.38 -11.59 12.19
N ASP A 228 -34.02 -12.04 11.09
CA ASP A 228 -34.02 -11.32 9.80
C ASP A 228 -34.83 -10.02 9.82
N ALA A 229 -35.81 -9.88 10.72
CA ALA A 229 -36.52 -8.63 11.01
C ALA A 229 -35.55 -7.48 11.37
N LEU A 230 -34.39 -7.76 11.98
CA LEU A 230 -33.37 -6.75 12.29
C LEU A 230 -32.64 -6.21 11.04
N LEU A 231 -32.75 -6.88 9.90
CA LEU A 231 -32.32 -6.32 8.61
C LEU A 231 -33.32 -5.30 8.06
N GLY A 232 -34.62 -5.47 8.34
CA GLY A 232 -35.71 -4.59 7.90
C GLY A 232 -35.96 -3.38 8.80
N CYS A 233 -35.80 -3.56 10.12
CA CYS A 233 -36.18 -2.62 11.19
C CYS A 233 -35.72 -1.15 11.02
N GLY A 234 -36.43 -0.24 11.69
CA GLY A 234 -36.01 1.16 11.80
C GLY A 234 -34.80 1.35 12.73
N VAL A 235 -34.22 2.56 12.71
CA VAL A 235 -33.25 3.01 13.71
C VAL A 235 -33.69 4.36 14.25
N GLN A 236 -33.70 4.50 15.58
CA GLN A 236 -34.05 5.74 16.26
C GLN A 236 -32.85 6.70 16.23
N MET A 237 -32.98 7.83 15.52
CA MET A 237 -31.88 8.76 15.22
C MET A 237 -32.31 10.24 15.33
N PRO A 238 -31.37 11.18 15.56
CA PRO A 238 -31.65 12.62 15.43
C PRO A 238 -32.19 12.97 14.04
N THR A 239 -33.07 13.96 13.95
CA THR A 239 -33.68 14.37 12.66
C THR A 239 -32.63 14.78 11.62
N PRO A 240 -32.92 14.63 10.30
CA PRO A 240 -32.00 15.08 9.24
C PRO A 240 -31.61 16.56 9.38
N GLU A 241 -32.56 17.41 9.78
CA GLU A 241 -32.40 18.84 10.07
C GLU A 241 -31.26 19.10 11.07
N THR A 242 -31.15 18.27 12.11
CA THR A 242 -30.07 18.32 13.13
C THR A 242 -28.68 18.18 12.50
N TYR A 243 -28.55 17.47 11.38
CA TYR A 243 -27.30 17.28 10.64
C TYR A 243 -27.07 18.29 9.50
N GLU A 244 -28.10 19.07 9.15
CA GLU A 244 -28.01 20.19 8.20
C GLU A 244 -27.62 21.48 8.94
N GLU A 245 -28.26 21.76 10.08
CA GLU A 245 -27.99 22.92 10.95
C GLU A 245 -26.90 22.67 12.02
N PHE A 246 -26.12 21.58 11.90
CA PHE A 246 -25.17 21.11 12.91
C PHE A 246 -24.24 22.20 13.51
N SER A 247 -23.75 23.12 12.67
CA SER A 247 -22.88 24.23 13.10
C SER A 247 -23.53 25.23 14.07
N SER A 248 -24.86 25.23 14.19
CA SER A 248 -25.66 26.08 15.09
C SER A 248 -25.90 25.45 16.46
N LEU A 249 -25.75 24.13 16.57
CA LEU A 249 -26.03 23.35 17.77
C LEU A 249 -25.01 23.58 18.89
N SER A 250 -25.41 23.34 20.14
CA SER A 250 -24.50 23.37 21.28
C SER A 250 -23.51 22.20 21.28
N ASP A 251 -22.43 22.33 22.05
CA ASP A 251 -21.39 21.30 22.13
C ASP A 251 -21.92 19.92 22.59
N LYS A 252 -22.96 19.89 23.43
CA LYS A 252 -23.63 18.67 23.88
C LYS A 252 -24.42 18.00 22.75
N GLU A 253 -25.26 18.78 22.05
CA GLU A 253 -26.04 18.31 20.89
C GLU A 253 -25.14 17.81 19.75
N GLN A 254 -24.04 18.52 19.46
CA GLN A 254 -23.03 18.09 18.51
C GLN A 254 -22.34 16.77 18.92
N THR A 255 -22.11 16.56 20.22
CA THR A 255 -21.58 15.30 20.75
C THR A 255 -22.60 14.17 20.59
N PHE A 256 -23.85 14.40 21.00
CA PHE A 256 -24.96 13.44 20.89
C PHE A 256 -25.17 12.97 19.44
N ALA A 257 -25.29 13.91 18.50
CA ALA A 257 -25.55 13.61 17.09
C ALA A 257 -24.38 12.87 16.40
N LEU A 258 -23.12 13.19 16.74
CA LEU A 258 -21.95 12.46 16.27
C LEU A 258 -21.86 11.05 16.88
N THR A 259 -22.09 10.90 18.19
CA THR A 259 -22.06 9.59 18.86
C THR A 259 -23.14 8.65 18.30
N CYS A 260 -24.37 9.14 18.09
CA CYS A 260 -25.42 8.38 17.41
C CYS A 260 -25.00 7.94 16.00
N LEU A 261 -24.34 8.84 15.24
CA LEU A 261 -23.88 8.55 13.88
C LEU A 261 -22.79 7.47 13.84
N PHE A 262 -21.83 7.47 14.78
CA PHE A 262 -20.84 6.40 14.90
C PHE A 262 -21.48 5.05 15.24
N TYR A 263 -22.41 5.00 16.21
CA TYR A 263 -23.11 3.76 16.56
C TYR A 263 -23.99 3.25 15.39
N ALA A 264 -24.71 4.12 14.68
CA ALA A 264 -25.50 3.73 13.52
C ALA A 264 -24.63 3.17 12.35
N ILE A 265 -23.47 3.79 12.08
CA ILE A 265 -22.52 3.28 11.07
C ILE A 265 -21.97 1.90 11.47
N ASN A 266 -21.73 1.67 12.77
CA ASN A 266 -21.26 0.39 13.29
C ASN A 266 -22.36 -0.69 13.31
N TRP A 267 -23.61 -0.31 13.60
CA TRP A 267 -24.79 -1.16 13.47
C TRP A 267 -24.98 -1.65 12.02
N PHE A 268 -24.96 -0.73 11.05
CA PHE A 268 -25.09 -1.12 9.64
C PHE A 268 -23.93 -1.96 9.12
N ARG A 269 -22.72 -1.79 9.66
CA ARG A 269 -21.57 -2.67 9.36
C ARG A 269 -21.83 -4.11 9.83
N GLU A 270 -22.32 -4.32 11.05
CA GLU A 270 -22.61 -5.68 11.52
C GLU A 270 -23.86 -6.29 10.86
N LEU A 271 -24.90 -5.52 10.52
CA LEU A 271 -26.01 -6.00 9.69
C LEU A 271 -25.54 -6.48 8.31
N ILE A 272 -24.65 -5.74 7.65
CA ILE A 272 -24.06 -6.16 6.36
C ILE A 272 -23.16 -7.38 6.55
N ASN A 273 -22.37 -7.45 7.64
CA ASN A 273 -21.59 -8.64 7.98
C ASN A 273 -22.47 -9.88 8.21
N ALA A 274 -23.66 -9.71 8.79
CA ALA A 274 -24.59 -10.78 9.13
C ALA A 274 -25.26 -11.37 7.88
N PHE A 275 -25.92 -10.53 7.09
CA PHE A 275 -26.87 -11.00 6.07
C PHE A 275 -26.28 -11.15 4.66
N ALA A 276 -25.00 -10.80 4.44
CA ALA A 276 -24.35 -10.93 3.12
C ALA A 276 -24.19 -12.39 2.61
N THR A 277 -24.25 -13.39 3.50
CA THR A 277 -24.24 -14.82 3.14
C THR A 277 -25.61 -15.35 2.69
N GLN A 278 -26.69 -14.62 3.00
CA GLN A 278 -28.05 -15.16 2.85
C GLN A 278 -28.41 -15.45 1.40
N LYS A 279 -29.26 -16.47 1.20
CA LYS A 279 -29.57 -17.00 -0.14
C LYS A 279 -30.76 -16.31 -0.80
N ASP A 280 -31.71 -15.82 -0.01
CA ASP A 280 -32.94 -15.18 -0.48
C ASP A 280 -32.67 -13.89 -1.31
N LYS A 281 -33.59 -13.57 -2.22
CA LYS A 281 -33.54 -12.39 -3.11
C LYS A 281 -33.89 -11.09 -2.37
N GLU A 282 -34.87 -11.11 -1.48
CA GLU A 282 -35.31 -9.92 -0.75
C GLU A 282 -34.29 -9.50 0.32
N LEU A 283 -33.76 -10.44 1.11
CA LEU A 283 -32.66 -10.18 2.04
C LEU A 283 -31.45 -9.60 1.29
N LYS A 284 -31.08 -10.16 0.12
CA LYS A 284 -30.04 -9.59 -0.76
C LYS A 284 -30.36 -8.20 -1.32
N ARG A 285 -31.62 -7.81 -1.41
CA ARG A 285 -32.06 -6.43 -1.74
C ARG A 285 -31.84 -5.53 -0.53
N LYS A 286 -32.36 -5.91 0.64
CA LYS A 286 -32.25 -5.15 1.90
C LYS A 286 -30.79 -4.92 2.30
N VAL A 287 -29.90 -5.91 2.16
CA VAL A 287 -28.45 -5.72 2.41
C VAL A 287 -27.81 -4.65 1.53
N VAL A 288 -28.19 -4.54 0.24
CA VAL A 288 -27.63 -3.48 -0.64
C VAL A 288 -28.23 -2.11 -0.32
N LEU A 289 -29.49 -2.04 0.10
CA LEU A 289 -30.06 -0.81 0.66
C LEU A 289 -29.35 -0.37 1.95
N ARG A 290 -29.00 -1.31 2.83
CA ARG A 290 -28.13 -1.03 4.00
C ARG A 290 -26.72 -0.58 3.59
N LEU A 291 -26.12 -1.17 2.56
CA LEU A 291 -24.80 -0.74 2.04
C LEU A 291 -24.83 0.69 1.47
N ARG A 292 -25.86 1.03 0.68
CA ARG A 292 -26.12 2.41 0.22
C ARG A 292 -26.24 3.38 1.38
N LYS A 293 -27.01 3.00 2.41
CA LYS A 293 -27.21 3.87 3.57
C LYS A 293 -25.95 4.01 4.41
N LEU A 294 -25.15 2.96 4.57
CA LEU A 294 -23.83 3.02 5.20
C LEU A 294 -22.92 4.05 4.50
N LEU A 295 -22.86 4.04 3.17
CA LEU A 295 -22.07 5.02 2.39
C LEU A 295 -22.58 6.46 2.55
N SER A 296 -23.91 6.66 2.50
CA SER A 296 -24.56 7.95 2.78
C SER A 296 -24.18 8.47 4.18
N LEU A 297 -24.21 7.62 5.20
CA LEU A 297 -23.87 8.00 6.57
C LEU A 297 -22.36 8.24 6.76
N GLN A 298 -21.49 7.50 6.08
CA GLN A 298 -20.05 7.79 6.08
C GLN A 298 -19.71 9.12 5.38
N GLY A 299 -20.41 9.46 4.29
CA GLY A 299 -20.30 10.78 3.66
C GLY A 299 -20.73 11.91 4.60
N LEU A 300 -21.85 11.72 5.31
CA LEU A 300 -22.33 12.66 6.33
C LEU A 300 -21.34 12.82 7.48
N LEU A 301 -20.76 11.72 7.98
CA LEU A 301 -19.75 11.75 9.03
C LEU A 301 -18.52 12.57 8.61
N VAL A 302 -18.04 12.44 7.36
CA VAL A 302 -16.90 13.22 6.84
C VAL A 302 -17.23 14.70 6.64
N LYS A 303 -18.50 15.08 6.42
CA LYS A 303 -18.95 16.47 6.47
C LYS A 303 -18.89 16.99 7.91
N VAL A 304 -19.68 16.36 8.80
CA VAL A 304 -19.95 16.84 10.17
C VAL A 304 -18.69 16.83 11.05
N LEU A 305 -17.82 15.81 10.92
CA LEU A 305 -16.59 15.72 11.72
C LEU A 305 -15.55 16.82 11.40
N LYS A 306 -15.66 17.50 10.25
CA LYS A 306 -14.81 18.67 9.94
C LYS A 306 -15.19 19.90 10.78
N GLU A 307 -16.40 19.94 11.33
CA GLU A 307 -16.93 21.09 12.06
C GLU A 307 -16.54 21.02 13.55
N LYS A 308 -16.56 19.82 14.17
CA LYS A 308 -16.15 19.60 15.57
C LYS A 308 -14.82 18.82 15.68
N SER A 309 -13.71 19.55 15.66
CA SER A 309 -12.34 18.98 15.71
C SER A 309 -11.90 18.42 17.07
N SER A 310 -12.67 18.64 18.14
CA SER A 310 -12.38 18.20 19.51
C SER A 310 -13.13 16.94 19.96
N PHE A 311 -14.01 16.39 19.10
CA PHE A 311 -14.82 15.21 19.44
C PHE A 311 -13.95 13.96 19.63
N GLN A 312 -14.26 13.14 20.65
CA GLN A 312 -13.67 11.83 20.84
C GLN A 312 -14.70 10.75 20.45
N PRO A 313 -14.43 9.93 19.41
CA PRO A 313 -15.37 8.91 18.94
C PRO A 313 -15.43 7.70 19.89
N PRO A 314 -16.58 7.00 19.95
CA PRO A 314 -16.74 5.81 20.78
C PRO A 314 -15.89 4.63 20.27
N PRO A 315 -15.38 3.76 21.17
CA PRO A 315 -14.60 2.58 20.78
C PRO A 315 -15.48 1.53 20.08
N ALA A 316 -14.96 0.93 19.01
CA ALA A 316 -15.64 -0.13 18.24
C ALA A 316 -14.94 -1.50 18.32
N THR A 317 -13.74 -1.57 18.90
CA THR A 317 -12.96 -2.80 19.11
C THR A 317 -12.30 -2.75 20.48
N PHE A 318 -12.34 -3.85 21.24
CA PHE A 318 -12.02 -3.86 22.68
C PHE A 318 -10.69 -4.59 23.00
N ASP A 319 -10.18 -5.36 22.03
CA ASP A 319 -8.94 -6.14 22.01
C ASP A 319 -7.65 -5.30 22.12
N ILE A 320 -7.76 -3.99 21.87
CA ILE A 320 -6.67 -3.01 21.90
C ILE A 320 -7.11 -1.87 22.79
N ASP A 321 -6.24 -1.43 23.71
CA ASP A 321 -6.45 -0.19 24.45
C ASP A 321 -6.10 1.01 23.55
N ILE A 322 -7.13 1.65 22.99
CA ILE A 322 -6.99 2.74 22.02
C ILE A 322 -6.68 4.05 22.76
N GLU A 323 -5.41 4.29 23.07
CA GLU A 323 -4.89 5.57 23.60
C GLU A 323 -4.87 6.71 22.54
N TYR A 324 -5.88 6.77 21.65
CA TYR A 324 -5.89 7.66 20.50
C TYR A 324 -6.74 8.92 20.72
N LYS A 325 -6.08 10.08 20.75
CA LYS A 325 -6.72 11.38 20.53
C LYS A 325 -6.65 11.73 19.05
N MET A 326 -7.77 12.14 18.45
CA MET A 326 -7.79 12.53 17.04
C MET A 326 -7.07 13.86 16.83
N GLU A 327 -5.84 13.84 16.31
CA GLU A 327 -5.12 15.04 15.89
C GLU A 327 -5.68 15.59 14.56
N VAL A 328 -6.79 16.32 14.65
CA VAL A 328 -7.32 17.09 13.52
C VAL A 328 -6.40 18.30 13.24
N PRO A 329 -5.98 18.57 11.98
CA PRO A 329 -5.13 19.71 11.66
C PRO A 329 -5.84 21.06 11.93
N VAL A 330 -5.53 21.68 13.07
CA VAL A 330 -6.12 22.98 13.45
C VAL A 330 -5.66 24.08 12.49
N GLY A 331 -6.62 24.71 11.81
CA GLY A 331 -6.42 25.88 10.95
C GLY A 331 -6.04 27.14 11.72
N GLY A 332 -4.84 27.17 12.30
CA GLY A 332 -4.35 28.23 13.17
C GLY A 332 -4.21 29.59 12.46
N LYS A 333 -5.13 30.51 12.72
CA LYS A 333 -5.02 31.92 12.31
C LYS A 333 -3.73 32.53 12.86
N ASN A 334 -2.93 33.16 12.00
CA ASN A 334 -1.66 33.79 12.37
C ASN A 334 -1.82 34.79 13.52
N LYS A 335 -1.25 34.47 14.69
CA LYS A 335 -0.88 35.46 15.72
C LYS A 335 0.62 35.43 15.92
N SER A 336 1.29 36.47 15.43
CA SER A 336 2.73 36.67 15.61
C SER A 336 3.09 36.79 17.08
N LYS A 337 4.14 36.07 17.50
CA LYS A 337 4.90 36.40 18.71
C LYS A 337 6.37 36.55 18.35
N THR A 338 6.93 37.70 18.74
CA THR A 338 8.28 38.15 18.38
C THR A 338 9.34 37.33 19.10
N ILE A 339 10.41 36.94 18.39
CA ILE A 339 11.58 36.28 19.00
C ILE A 339 12.58 37.37 19.42
N GLU A 340 12.57 37.75 20.69
CA GLU A 340 13.67 38.52 21.28
C GLU A 340 14.88 37.61 21.57
N LYS A 341 16.08 38.08 21.20
CA LYS A 341 17.35 37.40 21.50
C LYS A 341 17.96 37.95 22.78
N LYS A 342 18.36 37.09 23.72
CA LYS A 342 19.42 37.41 24.69
C LYS A 342 20.49 36.30 24.74
N ARG A 343 21.75 36.71 24.54
CA ARG A 343 22.98 35.90 24.72
C ARG A 343 23.46 36.04 26.16
N GLY A 344 24.10 35.03 26.78
CA GLY A 344 24.81 35.31 28.05
C GLY A 344 25.42 34.19 28.91
N LYS A 345 26.53 33.58 28.46
CA LYS A 345 27.77 33.40 29.26
C LYS A 345 27.80 32.50 30.54
N LYS A 346 28.27 31.26 30.35
CA LYS A 346 29.20 30.43 31.18
C LYS A 346 29.35 30.68 32.70
N ARG A 347 29.36 29.58 33.47
CA ARG A 347 30.47 29.21 34.41
C ARG A 347 30.61 27.67 34.54
N LYS A 348 31.79 27.21 34.97
CA LYS A 348 32.19 25.78 35.13
C LYS A 348 31.94 25.27 36.55
N LEU A 349 31.96 23.95 36.74
CA LEU A 349 32.59 23.30 37.89
C LEU A 349 33.06 21.88 37.47
N ASP A 350 34.14 21.40 38.09
CA ASP A 350 34.92 20.23 37.68
C ASP A 350 35.60 19.65 38.96
N ASP A 351 35.84 18.34 39.17
CA ASP A 351 35.47 17.12 38.42
C ASP A 351 34.85 16.06 39.40
N GLU A 352 35.32 14.85 39.80
CA GLU A 352 36.40 13.92 39.40
C GLU A 352 36.10 12.47 39.93
N LYS A 353 36.84 11.45 39.44
CA LYS A 353 37.12 10.09 40.03
C LYS A 353 35.98 9.14 40.47
N ALA A 354 35.72 8.08 39.69
CA ALA A 354 36.18 6.70 39.94
C ALA A 354 35.63 5.68 38.90
N GLY A 355 36.37 4.58 38.63
CA GLY A 355 35.97 3.47 37.73
C GLY A 355 36.28 2.09 38.34
N PRO A 356 36.30 0.96 37.58
CA PRO A 356 36.32 0.86 36.11
C PRO A 356 35.38 -0.17 35.43
N SER A 357 35.15 0.06 34.12
CA SER A 357 35.01 -0.91 33.00
C SER A 357 34.22 -2.22 33.13
N GLN A 358 33.18 -2.37 32.29
CA GLN A 358 33.21 -3.35 31.19
C GLN A 358 32.23 -3.03 30.03
N THR A 359 32.80 -2.86 28.83
CA THR A 359 32.22 -3.02 27.47
C THR A 359 30.71 -2.81 27.21
N GLN A 360 30.38 -1.72 26.50
CA GLN A 360 29.24 -1.68 25.56
C GLN A 360 29.77 -1.51 24.13
N ASN A 361 29.26 -2.28 23.18
CA ASN A 361 29.51 -2.09 21.75
C ASN A 361 28.48 -1.12 21.16
N VAL A 362 28.95 -0.06 20.48
CA VAL A 362 28.11 0.91 19.80
C VAL A 362 27.76 0.39 18.40
N LEU A 363 26.46 0.33 18.07
CA LEU A 363 25.95 0.11 16.71
C LEU A 363 25.03 1.25 16.29
N THR A 364 25.54 2.12 15.44
CA THR A 364 24.90 3.37 15.01
C THR A 364 23.92 3.17 13.85
N THR A 365 22.62 3.17 14.14
CA THR A 365 21.58 3.20 13.09
C THR A 365 21.17 4.63 12.72
N GLN A 366 21.78 5.17 11.65
CA GLN A 366 21.35 6.44 11.05
C GLN A 366 20.04 6.25 10.26
N ALA A 367 18.90 6.59 10.87
CA ALA A 367 17.62 6.63 10.19
C ALA A 367 17.51 7.88 9.28
N VAL A 368 17.57 7.68 7.96
CA VAL A 368 17.46 8.78 6.98
C VAL A 368 16.03 9.32 6.96
N LYS A 369 15.87 10.62 7.27
CA LYS A 369 14.58 11.32 7.20
C LYS A 369 14.12 11.46 5.74
N GLY A 370 13.06 10.75 5.36
CA GLY A 370 12.33 11.00 4.12
C GLY A 370 11.59 12.34 4.19
N SER A 371 11.71 13.18 3.16
CA SER A 371 11.23 14.57 3.19
C SER A 371 9.88 14.76 2.48
N SER A 372 8.98 15.45 3.18
CA SER A 372 7.84 16.24 2.66
C SER A 372 6.84 15.55 1.72
N LEU A 373 5.63 15.33 2.26
CA LEU A 373 4.39 15.18 1.49
C LEU A 373 4.16 16.40 0.59
N VAL A 374 3.53 16.18 -0.57
CA VAL A 374 2.95 17.25 -1.40
C VAL A 374 1.66 17.74 -0.72
N LYS A 375 1.34 19.03 -0.89
CA LYS A 375 0.05 19.59 -0.42
C LYS A 375 -1.11 19.08 -1.27
N GLU A 376 -1.68 17.94 -0.87
CA GLU A 376 -3.07 17.64 -1.19
C GLU A 376 -4.00 18.53 -0.32
N THR A 377 -5.24 18.70 -0.77
CA THR A 377 -6.23 19.55 -0.08
C THR A 377 -6.59 18.99 1.30
N SER A 378 -6.87 19.88 2.25
CA SER A 378 -7.14 19.55 3.65
C SER A 378 -8.45 18.76 3.82
N ASN A 379 -8.37 17.44 3.67
CA ASN A 379 -9.46 16.50 3.93
C ASN A 379 -9.11 15.59 5.10
N LEU A 380 -9.92 15.65 6.16
CA LEU A 380 -10.08 14.54 7.09
C LEU A 380 -10.52 13.32 6.27
N ASN A 381 -9.70 12.28 6.30
CA ASN A 381 -9.88 11.07 5.49
C ASN A 381 -10.51 9.97 6.37
N VAL A 382 -11.46 9.19 5.83
CA VAL A 382 -12.16 8.10 6.54
C VAL A 382 -11.17 7.12 7.20
N LYS A 383 -9.96 6.98 6.65
CA LYS A 383 -8.87 6.17 7.22
C LYS A 383 -8.47 6.58 8.65
N ALA A 384 -8.64 7.84 9.06
CA ALA A 384 -8.44 8.28 10.44
C ALA A 384 -9.55 7.78 11.39
N CYS A 385 -10.78 7.66 10.87
CA CYS A 385 -11.92 7.11 11.62
C CYS A 385 -11.92 5.59 11.69
N LYS A 386 -11.13 4.88 10.86
CA LYS A 386 -11.15 3.40 10.74
C LYS A 386 -10.95 2.69 12.09
N ALA A 387 -10.18 3.27 13.01
CA ALA A 387 -9.97 2.72 14.36
C ALA A 387 -11.24 2.63 15.22
N PHE A 388 -12.28 3.40 14.87
CA PHE A 388 -13.56 3.50 15.59
C PHE A 388 -14.72 2.94 14.76
N LEU A 389 -14.41 2.15 13.73
CA LEU A 389 -15.37 1.50 12.86
C LEU A 389 -15.23 -0.02 12.94
N ARG A 390 -16.37 -0.73 12.99
CA ARG A 390 -16.40 -2.20 12.97
C ARG A 390 -15.81 -2.74 11.68
N GLU A 391 -15.07 -3.83 11.81
CA GLU A 391 -14.45 -4.54 10.70
C GLU A 391 -15.51 -5.20 9.81
N LEU A 392 -15.33 -5.13 8.49
CA LEU A 392 -16.19 -5.90 7.56
C LEU A 392 -15.71 -7.35 7.51
N HIS A 393 -16.61 -8.32 7.39
CA HIS A 393 -16.25 -9.74 7.30
C HIS A 393 -15.83 -10.12 5.87
N LEU A 394 -15.17 -11.27 5.70
CA LEU A 394 -14.81 -11.76 4.36
C LEU A 394 -16.05 -12.11 3.53
N ASP A 395 -17.13 -12.56 4.17
CA ASP A 395 -18.39 -12.90 3.51
C ASP A 395 -19.11 -11.72 2.84
N VAL A 396 -18.81 -10.47 3.25
CA VAL A 396 -19.40 -9.27 2.66
C VAL A 396 -19.03 -9.15 1.17
N PHE A 397 -17.89 -9.70 0.77
CA PHE A 397 -17.45 -9.69 -0.62
C PHE A 397 -18.25 -10.63 -1.54
N ASN A 398 -19.16 -11.45 -1.00
CA ASN A 398 -20.18 -12.13 -1.80
C ASN A 398 -21.15 -11.14 -2.50
N LEU A 399 -21.28 -9.89 -2.02
CA LEU A 399 -22.06 -8.85 -2.70
C LEU A 399 -21.50 -8.50 -4.09
N LEU A 400 -20.20 -8.75 -4.35
CA LEU A 400 -19.57 -8.56 -5.65
C LEU A 400 -20.16 -9.48 -6.75
N PHE A 401 -20.88 -10.54 -6.40
CA PHE A 401 -21.58 -11.37 -7.39
C PHE A 401 -22.80 -10.68 -8.04
N LYS A 402 -23.24 -9.51 -7.56
CA LYS A 402 -24.20 -8.66 -8.29
C LYS A 402 -23.55 -8.02 -9.53
N LYS A 403 -24.38 -7.69 -10.52
CA LYS A 403 -23.94 -6.99 -11.74
C LYS A 403 -23.58 -5.54 -11.40
N LEU A 404 -22.41 -5.09 -11.86
CA LEU A 404 -21.99 -3.70 -11.78
C LEU A 404 -22.81 -2.83 -12.73
N CYS A 405 -23.33 -1.70 -12.25
CA CYS A 405 -23.88 -0.63 -13.07
C CYS A 405 -22.91 0.56 -13.12
N LEU A 406 -22.68 1.10 -14.32
CA LEU A 406 -21.79 2.23 -14.60
C LEU A 406 -22.55 3.53 -14.89
N ASP A 407 -23.87 3.42 -15.06
CA ASP A 407 -24.79 4.52 -15.28
C ASP A 407 -25.57 4.78 -14.00
N ASN A 408 -25.62 6.04 -13.56
CA ASN A 408 -26.48 6.47 -12.45
C ASN A 408 -27.92 6.77 -12.93
N ASP A 409 -28.11 6.96 -14.24
CA ASP A 409 -29.35 7.46 -14.84
C ASP A 409 -30.12 6.33 -15.56
N SER A 410 -31.09 5.70 -14.88
CA SER A 410 -32.37 5.17 -15.43
C SER A 410 -33.06 4.22 -14.43
N ASP A 411 -34.39 4.17 -14.48
CA ASP A 411 -35.28 3.47 -13.54
C ASP A 411 -35.27 1.93 -13.68
N LYS A 412 -34.09 1.29 -13.55
CA LYS A 412 -33.87 -0.15 -13.74
C LYS A 412 -33.61 -0.87 -12.42
N ASP A 413 -34.66 -1.33 -11.72
CA ASP A 413 -34.60 -2.25 -10.58
C ASP A 413 -33.37 -2.01 -9.67
N ASN A 414 -33.25 -0.80 -9.10
CA ASN A 414 -32.03 -0.32 -8.44
C ASN A 414 -31.44 -1.32 -7.42
N ASP A 415 -32.27 -2.11 -6.75
CA ASP A 415 -31.88 -3.10 -5.74
C ASP A 415 -31.16 -4.35 -6.29
N SER A 416 -31.25 -4.60 -7.61
CA SER A 416 -30.64 -5.76 -8.28
C SER A 416 -29.17 -5.55 -8.68
N TYR A 417 -28.71 -4.30 -8.72
CA TYR A 417 -27.39 -3.91 -9.21
C TYR A 417 -26.47 -3.42 -8.08
N LEU A 418 -25.17 -3.40 -8.36
CA LEU A 418 -24.12 -2.80 -7.53
C LEU A 418 -23.59 -1.55 -8.25
N PHE A 419 -23.58 -0.38 -7.61
CA PHE A 419 -23.07 0.86 -8.21
C PHE A 419 -21.55 1.02 -8.00
N VAL A 420 -20.92 1.89 -8.80
CA VAL A 420 -19.46 2.14 -8.80
C VAL A 420 -18.91 2.44 -7.39
N ASN A 421 -19.59 3.29 -6.62
CA ASN A 421 -19.18 3.66 -5.26
C ASN A 421 -19.29 2.51 -4.25
N GLU A 422 -20.25 1.60 -4.45
CA GLU A 422 -20.44 0.40 -3.62
C GLU A 422 -19.34 -0.63 -3.93
N ALA A 423 -19.03 -0.79 -5.21
CA ALA A 423 -17.95 -1.65 -5.67
C ALA A 423 -16.57 -1.15 -5.20
N ASP A 424 -16.26 0.15 -5.34
CA ASP A 424 -14.95 0.68 -4.89
C ASP A 424 -14.77 0.58 -3.38
N PHE A 425 -15.83 0.85 -2.58
CA PHE A 425 -15.80 0.63 -1.13
C PHE A 425 -15.47 -0.82 -0.75
N LEU A 426 -16.12 -1.79 -1.39
CA LEU A 426 -15.88 -3.22 -1.15
C LEU A 426 -14.48 -3.65 -1.60
N ILE A 427 -14.05 -3.28 -2.82
CA ILE A 427 -12.75 -3.67 -3.37
C ILE A 427 -11.60 -2.97 -2.62
N SER A 428 -11.79 -1.75 -2.13
CA SER A 428 -10.81 -1.02 -1.31
C SER A 428 -10.55 -1.72 0.04
N ASP A 429 -11.61 -2.15 0.75
CA ASP A 429 -11.47 -2.92 2.00
C ASP A 429 -10.89 -4.33 1.75
N LEU A 430 -11.26 -4.99 0.64
CA LEU A 430 -10.65 -6.24 0.19
C LEU A 430 -9.14 -6.09 -0.08
N ASN A 431 -8.73 -5.00 -0.72
CA ASN A 431 -7.32 -4.71 -1.00
C ASN A 431 -6.50 -4.47 0.27
N GLU A 432 -7.05 -3.76 1.27
CA GLU A 432 -6.36 -3.58 2.55
C GLU A 432 -6.17 -4.91 3.30
N LYS A 433 -7.15 -5.82 3.24
CA LYS A 433 -7.04 -7.20 3.76
C LYS A 433 -6.03 -8.06 2.99
N PHE A 434 -6.10 -8.06 1.66
CA PHE A 434 -5.16 -8.81 0.81
C PHE A 434 -3.72 -8.32 0.99
N GLY A 435 -3.50 -7.00 1.11
CA GLY A 435 -2.19 -6.46 1.49
C GLY A 435 -1.70 -7.02 2.84
N ARG A 436 -2.56 -6.99 3.86
CA ARG A 436 -2.24 -7.53 5.20
C ARG A 436 -1.90 -9.03 5.18
N ALA A 437 -2.63 -9.85 4.42
CA ALA A 437 -2.36 -11.29 4.34
C ALA A 437 -1.14 -11.64 3.47
N PHE A 438 -1.02 -11.06 2.27
CA PHE A 438 -0.12 -11.57 1.23
C PHE A 438 1.21 -10.81 1.13
N GLU A 439 1.23 -9.47 1.30
CA GLU A 439 2.49 -8.70 1.29
C GLU A 439 3.30 -8.89 2.59
N SER A 440 2.63 -9.17 3.71
CA SER A 440 3.25 -9.33 5.04
C SER A 440 4.12 -10.59 5.19
N GLY A 441 4.11 -11.52 4.22
CA GLY A 441 4.85 -12.78 4.28
C GLY A 441 6.34 -12.61 4.57
N THR A 442 6.97 -11.55 4.04
CA THR A 442 8.38 -11.22 4.29
C THR A 442 8.67 -10.59 5.67
N LYS A 443 7.67 -10.38 6.53
CA LYS A 443 7.82 -9.65 7.81
C LYS A 443 7.11 -10.25 9.03
N ARG A 444 6.35 -11.34 8.91
CA ARG A 444 5.69 -12.01 10.05
C ARG A 444 6.65 -12.59 11.11
N ALA A 445 7.96 -12.64 10.84
CA ALA A 445 8.98 -13.21 11.72
C ALA A 445 9.44 -12.33 12.92
N CYS A 446 8.72 -11.25 13.28
CA CYS A 446 9.05 -10.44 14.46
C CYS A 446 7.82 -9.79 15.11
N VAL A 447 7.15 -10.55 15.97
CA VAL A 447 6.02 -10.09 16.81
C VAL A 447 6.49 -9.13 17.92
N LEU A 448 7.74 -9.24 18.36
CA LEU A 448 8.31 -8.58 19.55
C LEU A 448 8.62 -7.07 19.40
N LYS A 449 7.90 -6.32 18.55
CA LYS A 449 7.97 -4.85 18.51
C LYS A 449 6.60 -4.25 18.21
N SER A 450 6.14 -3.37 19.10
CA SER A 450 4.85 -2.70 19.07
C SER A 450 4.56 -1.97 17.75
N GLN A 451 3.67 -2.55 16.94
CA GLN A 451 3.15 -1.97 15.69
C GLN A 451 1.66 -1.60 15.80
N SER A 452 1.19 -1.30 17.02
CA SER A 452 -0.21 -1.09 17.40
C SER A 452 -1.04 -0.22 16.44
N GLN A 453 -0.45 0.78 15.79
CA GLN A 453 -1.11 1.64 14.80
C GLN A 453 -1.42 0.98 13.44
N LYS A 454 -0.90 -0.23 13.15
CA LYS A 454 -1.14 -0.97 11.89
C LYS A 454 -2.09 -2.17 12.02
N ASP A 455 -2.47 -2.53 13.24
CA ASP A 455 -3.20 -3.76 13.55
C ASP A 455 -4.67 -3.51 13.96
N VAL A 456 -5.12 -2.26 13.89
CA VAL A 456 -6.48 -1.83 14.22
C VAL A 456 -7.44 -2.10 13.06
N GLY A 457 -8.62 -2.66 13.34
CA GLY A 457 -9.64 -2.99 12.33
C GLY A 457 -9.34 -4.24 11.49
N PHE A 458 -8.53 -5.17 12.02
CA PHE A 458 -8.23 -6.49 11.45
C PHE A 458 -8.30 -7.62 12.49
N ALA A 459 -8.98 -7.41 13.62
CA ALA A 459 -9.02 -8.35 14.73
C ALA A 459 -9.75 -9.66 14.36
N HIS A 460 -10.79 -9.58 13.53
CA HIS A 460 -11.50 -10.75 13.00
C HIS A 460 -10.76 -11.37 11.81
N PHE A 461 -10.14 -10.58 10.93
CA PHE A 461 -9.35 -11.09 9.81
C PHE A 461 -8.08 -11.83 10.26
N ASP A 462 -7.39 -11.35 11.31
CA ASP A 462 -6.22 -12.00 11.91
C ASP A 462 -6.53 -13.39 12.52
N VAL A 463 -7.82 -13.76 12.65
CA VAL A 463 -8.25 -15.10 13.07
C VAL A 463 -7.95 -16.13 11.97
N PHE A 464 -8.08 -15.76 10.70
CA PHE A 464 -7.91 -16.68 9.57
C PHE A 464 -6.45 -16.82 9.15
N THR A 465 -6.04 -18.03 8.76
CA THR A 465 -4.70 -18.25 8.21
C THR A 465 -4.60 -17.77 6.76
N ALA A 466 -3.39 -17.48 6.29
CA ALA A 466 -3.16 -17.03 4.91
C ALA A 466 -3.74 -17.98 3.83
N PRO A 467 -3.61 -19.33 3.92
CA PRO A 467 -4.27 -20.22 2.97
C PRO A 467 -5.80 -20.21 3.07
N GLU A 468 -6.41 -20.14 4.25
CA GLU A 468 -7.88 -20.02 4.40
C GLU A 468 -8.42 -18.77 3.69
N VAL A 469 -7.75 -17.63 3.89
CA VAL A 469 -8.06 -16.38 3.20
C VAL A 469 -7.91 -16.54 1.68
N ALA A 470 -6.89 -17.28 1.22
CA ALA A 470 -6.64 -17.51 -0.19
C ALA A 470 -7.68 -18.46 -0.85
N GLU A 471 -8.16 -19.46 -0.12
CA GLU A 471 -9.28 -20.33 -0.57
C GLU A 471 -10.60 -19.57 -0.68
N GLN A 472 -10.90 -18.69 0.28
CA GLN A 472 -12.05 -17.79 0.17
C GLN A 472 -11.86 -16.78 -0.97
N ALA A 473 -10.67 -16.22 -1.15
CA ALA A 473 -10.35 -15.27 -2.20
C ALA A 473 -10.60 -15.80 -3.62
N LEU A 474 -10.38 -17.10 -3.89
CA LEU A 474 -10.71 -17.72 -5.18
C LEU A 474 -12.18 -17.49 -5.60
N ARG A 475 -13.11 -17.41 -4.64
CA ARG A 475 -14.54 -17.16 -4.90
C ARG A 475 -14.74 -15.78 -5.55
N TYR A 476 -13.98 -14.78 -5.11
CA TYR A 476 -14.12 -13.38 -5.54
C TYR A 476 -13.41 -13.06 -6.86
N ILE A 477 -12.48 -13.92 -7.33
CA ILE A 477 -11.81 -13.73 -8.62
C ILE A 477 -12.80 -13.73 -9.79
N LYS A 478 -13.83 -14.58 -9.75
CA LYS A 478 -14.86 -14.66 -10.81
C LYS A 478 -15.68 -13.36 -10.95
N PRO A 479 -16.28 -12.77 -9.90
CA PRO A 479 -16.96 -11.48 -10.02
C PRO A 479 -16.01 -10.33 -10.35
N ILE A 480 -14.79 -10.30 -9.77
CA ILE A 480 -13.76 -9.30 -10.13
C ILE A 480 -13.50 -9.31 -11.64
N CYS A 481 -13.35 -10.49 -12.26
CA CYS A 481 -13.21 -10.62 -13.72
C CYS A 481 -14.42 -10.08 -14.49
N ALA A 482 -15.64 -10.35 -14.02
CA ALA A 482 -16.86 -9.84 -14.68
C ALA A 482 -16.98 -8.31 -14.56
N HIS A 483 -16.56 -7.71 -13.45
CA HIS A 483 -16.52 -6.25 -13.28
C HIS A 483 -15.43 -5.61 -14.17
N LEU A 484 -14.25 -6.23 -14.26
CA LEU A 484 -13.19 -5.82 -15.20
C LEU A 484 -13.68 -5.88 -16.67
N GLU A 485 -14.39 -6.93 -17.08
CA GLU A 485 -15.00 -7.05 -18.42
C GLU A 485 -16.02 -5.93 -18.68
N THR A 486 -16.92 -5.65 -17.74
CA THR A 486 -17.93 -4.59 -17.87
C THR A 486 -17.28 -3.20 -18.04
N ILE A 487 -16.26 -2.89 -17.24
CA ILE A 487 -15.53 -1.61 -17.33
C ILE A 487 -14.69 -1.53 -18.61
N CYS A 488 -14.12 -2.64 -19.06
CA CYS A 488 -13.38 -2.73 -20.32
C CYS A 488 -14.27 -2.39 -21.53
N ILE A 489 -15.47 -2.98 -21.60
CA ILE A 489 -16.45 -2.71 -22.66
C ILE A 489 -16.88 -1.24 -22.66
N PHE A 490 -17.10 -0.66 -21.48
CA PHE A 490 -17.45 0.76 -21.32
C PHE A 490 -16.36 1.70 -21.85
N PHE A 491 -15.10 1.50 -21.45
CA PHE A 491 -14.00 2.33 -21.98
C PHE A 491 -13.68 2.04 -23.45
N GLN A 492 -13.84 0.80 -23.93
CA GLN A 492 -13.71 0.50 -25.37
C GLN A 492 -14.74 1.26 -26.19
N LYS A 493 -16.00 1.30 -25.73
CA LYS A 493 -17.07 2.05 -26.39
C LYS A 493 -16.73 3.56 -26.49
N ILE A 494 -16.34 4.17 -25.38
CA ILE A 494 -15.95 5.59 -25.33
C ILE A 494 -14.78 5.88 -26.29
N ILE A 495 -13.75 5.01 -26.28
CA ILE A 495 -12.58 5.15 -27.15
C ILE A 495 -12.93 4.96 -28.65
N SER A 496 -13.95 4.18 -29.00
CA SER A 496 -14.45 4.10 -30.38
C SER A 496 -15.29 5.32 -30.76
N GLU A 497 -16.14 5.84 -29.87
CA GLU A 497 -16.93 7.06 -30.14
C GLU A 497 -16.00 8.26 -30.40
N GLU A 498 -14.90 8.40 -29.65
CA GLU A 498 -13.83 9.39 -29.91
C GLU A 498 -13.10 9.23 -31.25
N GLN A 499 -13.04 8.01 -31.80
CA GLN A 499 -12.36 7.71 -33.07
C GLN A 499 -13.26 7.83 -34.29
N GLU A 500 -14.59 7.85 -34.09
CA GLU A 500 -15.59 8.09 -35.12
C GLU A 500 -15.98 9.57 -35.20
N GLU A 501 -16.00 10.31 -34.07
CA GLU A 501 -16.29 11.76 -34.07
C GLU A 501 -15.09 12.64 -34.50
N SER A 502 -13.88 12.10 -34.71
CA SER A 502 -12.69 12.92 -35.05
C SER A 502 -12.67 13.51 -36.47
N ASP A 503 -13.66 13.17 -37.31
CA ASP A 503 -13.81 13.69 -38.69
C ASP A 503 -14.81 14.86 -38.80
N GLU A 504 -15.55 15.23 -37.74
CA GLU A 504 -16.49 16.38 -37.74
C GLU A 504 -16.09 17.48 -36.73
N GLU A 505 -15.76 18.68 -37.24
CA GLU A 505 -15.37 19.85 -36.43
C GLU A 505 -16.57 20.54 -35.74
N ASP A 506 -17.14 19.94 -34.68
CA ASP A 506 -18.17 20.60 -33.87
C ASP A 506 -17.84 20.64 -32.36
N LEU A 507 -17.92 21.83 -31.75
CA LEU A 507 -16.98 22.23 -30.69
C LEU A 507 -17.48 22.06 -29.23
N ASP A 508 -18.63 21.40 -29.00
CA ASP A 508 -19.41 21.60 -27.76
C ASP A 508 -19.88 20.30 -27.05
N LYS A 509 -19.12 19.19 -27.16
CA LYS A 509 -19.41 17.88 -26.51
C LYS A 509 -18.43 17.45 -25.40
N THR A 510 -17.88 18.38 -24.62
CA THR A 510 -17.06 18.06 -23.41
C THR A 510 -17.90 17.51 -22.23
N SER A 511 -18.98 16.77 -22.51
CA SER A 511 -20.00 16.31 -21.56
C SER A 511 -19.91 14.82 -21.23
N LEU A 512 -19.44 13.97 -22.17
CA LEU A 512 -19.09 12.57 -21.90
C LEU A 512 -17.89 12.46 -20.93
N TYR A 513 -16.94 13.40 -21.05
CA TYR A 513 -15.78 13.56 -20.16
C TYR A 513 -16.10 14.31 -18.85
N SER A 514 -17.28 14.09 -18.27
CA SER A 514 -17.55 14.55 -16.89
C SER A 514 -16.61 13.85 -15.91
N ILE A 515 -15.61 14.58 -15.43
CA ILE A 515 -14.54 14.10 -14.54
C ILE A 515 -15.12 13.33 -13.34
N GLU A 516 -16.25 13.81 -12.82
CA GLU A 516 -16.98 13.23 -11.69
C GLU A 516 -17.56 11.83 -11.96
N ARG A 517 -17.93 11.51 -13.21
CA ARG A 517 -18.43 10.16 -13.61
C ARG A 517 -17.30 9.22 -13.99
N THR A 518 -16.28 9.71 -14.70
CA THR A 518 -15.19 8.86 -15.21
C THR A 518 -14.16 8.50 -14.14
N LEU A 519 -13.83 9.41 -13.22
CA LEU A 519 -12.78 9.20 -12.22
C LEU A 519 -13.09 8.05 -11.23
N PRO A 520 -14.31 7.89 -10.68
CA PRO A 520 -14.65 6.74 -9.84
C PRO A 520 -14.50 5.40 -10.58
N ILE A 521 -14.86 5.35 -11.86
CA ILE A 521 -14.74 4.13 -12.69
C ILE A 521 -13.25 3.79 -12.93
N VAL A 522 -12.40 4.78 -13.20
CA VAL A 522 -10.93 4.59 -13.33
C VAL A 522 -10.29 4.13 -12.01
N ASN A 523 -10.76 4.67 -10.88
CA ASN A 523 -10.30 4.25 -9.55
C ASN A 523 -10.67 2.78 -9.29
N LEU A 524 -11.96 2.43 -9.44
CA LEU A 524 -12.45 1.05 -9.31
C LEU A 524 -11.69 0.08 -10.23
N TYR A 525 -11.43 0.46 -11.49
CA TYR A 525 -10.68 -0.37 -12.44
C TYR A 525 -9.26 -0.64 -11.96
N THR A 526 -8.60 0.35 -11.36
CA THR A 526 -7.28 0.23 -10.74
C THR A 526 -7.33 -0.64 -9.47
N SER A 527 -8.33 -0.43 -8.61
CA SER A 527 -8.59 -1.20 -7.40
C SER A 527 -8.80 -2.70 -7.72
N LEU A 528 -9.52 -3.04 -8.79
CA LEU A 528 -9.76 -4.42 -9.23
C LEU A 528 -8.49 -5.14 -9.71
N PHE A 529 -7.64 -4.48 -10.51
CA PHE A 529 -6.33 -5.05 -10.88
C PHE A 529 -5.40 -5.21 -9.67
N THR A 530 -5.45 -4.28 -8.72
CA THR A 530 -4.71 -4.38 -7.45
C THR A 530 -5.11 -5.64 -6.68
N SER A 531 -6.39 -6.00 -6.62
CA SER A 531 -6.86 -7.23 -5.95
C SER A 531 -6.27 -8.49 -6.57
N LEU A 532 -6.29 -8.59 -7.91
CA LEU A 532 -5.72 -9.73 -8.63
C LEU A 532 -4.19 -9.80 -8.45
N ARG A 533 -3.50 -8.65 -8.49
CA ARG A 533 -2.05 -8.58 -8.25
C ARG A 533 -1.71 -9.04 -6.83
N LEU A 534 -2.39 -8.51 -5.81
CA LEU A 534 -2.11 -8.85 -4.41
C LEU A 534 -2.25 -10.36 -4.17
N PHE A 535 -3.36 -10.97 -4.62
CA PHE A 535 -3.60 -12.40 -4.51
C PHE A 535 -2.51 -13.23 -5.23
N LEU A 536 -2.20 -12.92 -6.49
CA LEU A 536 -1.20 -13.68 -7.27
C LEU A 536 0.24 -13.41 -6.84
N SER A 537 0.52 -12.29 -6.17
CA SER A 537 1.85 -11.95 -5.64
C SER A 537 2.22 -12.68 -4.34
N TRP A 538 1.27 -13.44 -3.75
CA TRP A 538 1.49 -14.17 -2.52
C TRP A 538 2.60 -15.24 -2.70
N PRO A 539 3.76 -15.15 -2.02
CA PRO A 539 4.89 -16.02 -2.31
C PRO A 539 4.60 -17.51 -2.08
N SER A 540 3.73 -17.85 -1.12
CA SER A 540 3.37 -19.23 -0.82
C SER A 540 2.54 -19.89 -1.95
N LEU A 541 1.96 -19.11 -2.88
CA LEU A 541 1.25 -19.65 -4.05
C LEU A 541 2.20 -20.39 -5.02
N GLN A 542 3.51 -20.15 -4.91
CA GLN A 542 4.56 -20.87 -5.66
C GLN A 542 5.00 -22.19 -4.98
N LEU A 543 4.51 -22.48 -3.77
CA LEU A 543 4.81 -23.74 -3.07
C LEU A 543 3.93 -24.88 -3.60
N LEU A 544 4.49 -26.10 -3.60
CA LEU A 544 3.82 -27.32 -4.07
C LEU A 544 2.48 -27.57 -3.36
N GLU A 545 2.42 -27.26 -2.07
CA GLU A 545 1.23 -27.37 -1.20
C GLU A 545 0.01 -26.57 -1.72
N HIS A 546 0.25 -25.41 -2.33
CA HIS A 546 -0.81 -24.53 -2.86
C HIS A 546 -0.94 -24.60 -4.39
N SER A 547 -0.27 -25.57 -5.03
CA SER A 547 -0.33 -25.76 -6.49
C SER A 547 -1.75 -26.04 -7.01
N ASN A 548 -2.63 -26.65 -6.20
CA ASN A 548 -4.05 -26.84 -6.52
C ASN A 548 -4.85 -25.52 -6.48
N LEU A 549 -4.52 -24.63 -5.54
CA LEU A 549 -5.11 -23.28 -5.44
C LEU A 549 -4.71 -22.44 -6.66
N MET A 550 -3.43 -22.45 -7.01
CA MET A 550 -2.86 -21.81 -8.20
C MET A 550 -3.51 -22.32 -9.49
N LYS A 551 -3.59 -23.65 -9.68
CA LYS A 551 -4.27 -24.27 -10.83
C LYS A 551 -5.74 -23.86 -10.88
N SER A 552 -6.45 -23.84 -9.76
CA SER A 552 -7.86 -23.43 -9.70
C SER A 552 -8.06 -21.97 -10.12
N CYS A 553 -7.18 -21.07 -9.69
CA CYS A 553 -7.14 -19.67 -10.14
C CYS A 553 -6.95 -19.57 -11.66
N PHE A 554 -5.92 -20.22 -12.22
CA PHE A 554 -5.66 -20.13 -13.66
C PHE A 554 -6.72 -20.85 -14.50
N LYS A 555 -7.36 -21.92 -13.99
CA LYS A 555 -8.54 -22.53 -14.64
C LYS A 555 -9.73 -21.56 -14.70
N LEU A 556 -9.90 -20.61 -13.76
CA LEU A 556 -10.93 -19.57 -13.85
C LEU A 556 -10.67 -18.57 -14.99
N PHE A 557 -9.42 -18.13 -15.18
CA PHE A 557 -9.06 -17.25 -16.32
C PHE A 557 -9.10 -18.01 -17.65
N ALA A 558 -8.62 -19.25 -17.71
CA ALA A 558 -8.62 -20.05 -18.93
C ALA A 558 -10.05 -20.32 -19.45
N ARG A 559 -11.01 -20.61 -18.54
CA ARG A 559 -12.45 -20.73 -18.85
C ARG A 559 -13.09 -19.47 -19.44
N LYS A 560 -12.42 -18.31 -19.47
CA LYS A 560 -12.85 -17.08 -20.16
C LYS A 560 -12.38 -16.98 -21.61
N LEU A 561 -11.49 -17.85 -22.07
CA LEU A 561 -11.01 -17.91 -23.46
C LEU A 561 -11.37 -19.23 -24.14
N GLU A 562 -11.15 -20.33 -23.44
CA GLU A 562 -11.25 -21.69 -23.96
C GLU A 562 -12.12 -22.48 -22.96
N LEU A 563 -13.24 -23.07 -23.40
CA LEU A 563 -14.16 -23.76 -22.49
C LEU A 563 -13.88 -25.27 -22.37
N ASN A 564 -13.26 -25.86 -23.39
CA ASN A 564 -13.32 -27.31 -23.63
C ASN A 564 -12.04 -28.09 -23.26
N GLN A 565 -10.90 -27.42 -23.02
CA GLN A 565 -9.60 -28.08 -22.75
C GLN A 565 -9.03 -27.80 -21.35
N VAL A 566 -9.64 -26.88 -20.60
CA VAL A 566 -9.08 -26.29 -19.36
C VAL A 566 -8.82 -27.30 -18.25
N GLU A 567 -9.49 -28.46 -18.26
CA GLU A 567 -9.24 -29.49 -17.24
C GLU A 567 -7.87 -30.15 -17.35
N GLU A 568 -7.35 -30.31 -18.58
CA GLU A 568 -6.16 -31.10 -18.93
C GLU A 568 -4.89 -30.25 -19.11
N MET A 569 -5.01 -28.93 -19.25
CA MET A 569 -3.89 -28.03 -19.54
C MET A 569 -2.79 -28.04 -18.47
N ASN A 570 -1.53 -28.01 -18.93
CA ASN A 570 -0.34 -27.87 -18.09
C ASN A 570 -0.29 -26.50 -17.40
N THR A 571 0.49 -26.38 -16.32
CA THR A 571 0.64 -25.10 -15.59
C THR A 571 1.19 -23.96 -16.47
N GLU A 572 2.10 -24.26 -17.40
CA GLU A 572 2.61 -23.25 -18.35
C GLU A 572 1.56 -22.81 -19.38
N GLU A 573 0.70 -23.73 -19.83
CA GLU A 573 -0.39 -23.46 -20.76
C GLU A 573 -1.50 -22.64 -20.09
N LEU A 574 -1.86 -22.99 -18.85
CA LEU A 574 -2.80 -22.23 -18.02
C LEU A 574 -2.30 -20.80 -17.76
N VAL A 575 -1.00 -20.60 -17.46
CA VAL A 575 -0.41 -19.26 -17.30
C VAL A 575 -0.36 -18.51 -18.64
N SER A 576 0.01 -19.16 -19.74
CA SER A 576 0.01 -18.56 -21.07
C SER A 576 -1.39 -18.09 -21.48
N THR A 577 -2.42 -18.90 -21.24
CA THR A 577 -3.82 -18.54 -21.53
C THR A 577 -4.35 -17.46 -20.57
N SER A 578 -3.94 -17.47 -19.28
CA SER A 578 -4.22 -16.37 -18.34
C SER A 578 -3.57 -15.04 -18.79
N PHE A 579 -2.34 -15.09 -19.29
CA PHE A 579 -1.62 -13.95 -19.85
C PHE A 579 -2.32 -13.41 -21.12
N LYS A 580 -2.75 -14.29 -22.04
CA LYS A 580 -3.56 -13.90 -23.22
C LYS A 580 -4.86 -13.19 -22.80
N TYR A 581 -5.55 -13.69 -21.76
CA TYR A 581 -6.80 -13.11 -21.27
C TYR A 581 -6.56 -11.69 -20.74
N LEU A 582 -5.61 -11.53 -19.82
CA LEU A 582 -5.31 -10.23 -19.21
C LEU A 582 -4.71 -9.23 -20.22
N SER A 583 -4.03 -9.70 -21.26
CA SER A 583 -3.53 -8.84 -22.35
C SER A 583 -4.65 -8.16 -23.14
N LYS A 584 -5.89 -8.68 -23.15
CA LYS A 584 -7.03 -8.03 -23.84
C LYS A 584 -7.42 -6.68 -23.24
N PHE A 585 -7.13 -6.44 -21.96
CA PHE A 585 -7.47 -5.19 -21.28
C PHE A 585 -6.54 -4.02 -21.65
N CYS A 586 -5.42 -4.26 -22.34
CA CYS A 586 -4.40 -3.24 -22.59
C CYS A 586 -4.92 -2.01 -23.36
N ASP A 587 -5.84 -2.21 -24.31
CA ASP A 587 -6.28 -1.14 -25.19
C ASP A 587 -7.36 -0.26 -24.53
N SER A 588 -8.09 -0.75 -23.51
CA SER A 588 -9.15 -0.01 -22.77
C SER A 588 -8.63 0.84 -21.59
N LEU A 589 -7.31 1.02 -21.46
CA LEU A 589 -6.69 1.72 -20.32
C LEU A 589 -6.62 3.23 -20.58
N VAL A 590 -7.31 4.01 -19.74
CA VAL A 590 -7.27 5.48 -19.77
C VAL A 590 -6.14 6.05 -18.89
N ASN A 591 -5.76 5.37 -17.80
CA ASN A 591 -4.79 5.87 -16.82
C ASN A 591 -3.54 4.97 -16.72
N ILE A 592 -2.35 5.60 -16.70
CA ILE A 592 -1.06 4.90 -16.53
C ILE A 592 -0.96 4.15 -15.18
N GLY A 593 -1.68 4.58 -14.14
CA GLY A 593 -1.74 3.86 -12.86
C GLY A 593 -2.32 2.47 -13.04
N THR A 594 -3.49 2.39 -13.66
CA THR A 594 -4.15 1.14 -14.05
C THR A 594 -3.26 0.28 -14.96
N ALA A 595 -2.54 0.91 -15.90
CA ALA A 595 -1.59 0.21 -16.78
C ALA A 595 -0.39 -0.38 -16.02
N VAL A 596 0.12 0.29 -14.99
CA VAL A 596 1.22 -0.21 -14.16
C VAL A 596 0.77 -1.36 -13.25
N GLU A 597 -0.43 -1.31 -12.70
CA GLU A 597 -1.01 -2.44 -11.96
C GLU A 597 -1.18 -3.67 -12.87
N LEU A 598 -1.67 -3.49 -14.11
CA LEU A 598 -1.74 -4.57 -15.10
C LEU A 598 -0.34 -5.12 -15.47
N VAL A 599 0.66 -4.25 -15.70
CA VAL A 599 2.03 -4.67 -16.01
C VAL A 599 2.66 -5.46 -14.86
N GLN A 600 2.44 -5.04 -13.61
CA GLN A 600 2.90 -5.79 -12.44
C GLN A 600 2.17 -7.15 -12.30
N LEU A 601 0.86 -7.19 -12.55
CA LEU A 601 0.07 -8.43 -12.59
C LEU A 601 0.59 -9.42 -13.64
N LEU A 602 0.97 -8.93 -14.83
CA LEU A 602 1.57 -9.75 -15.90
C LEU A 602 3.00 -10.21 -15.57
N ASP A 603 3.83 -9.38 -14.92
CA ASP A 603 5.18 -9.75 -14.45
C ASP A 603 5.12 -10.81 -13.34
N VAL A 604 4.14 -10.69 -12.42
CA VAL A 604 3.83 -11.71 -11.41
C VAL A 604 3.44 -13.04 -12.08
N LEU A 605 2.58 -13.04 -13.10
CA LEU A 605 2.24 -14.27 -13.84
C LEU A 605 3.44 -14.91 -14.54
N ILE A 606 4.33 -14.09 -15.12
CA ILE A 606 5.58 -14.57 -15.73
C ILE A 606 6.47 -15.29 -14.71
N SER A 607 6.48 -14.86 -13.44
CA SER A 607 7.31 -15.48 -12.40
C SER A 607 6.99 -16.97 -12.15
N PHE A 608 5.75 -17.41 -12.41
CA PHE A 608 5.31 -18.81 -12.24
C PHE A 608 5.80 -19.78 -13.34
N THR A 609 6.32 -19.27 -14.47
CA THR A 609 6.85 -20.11 -15.57
C THR A 609 8.28 -19.76 -15.97
N GLY A 610 8.77 -18.56 -15.61
CA GLY A 610 10.06 -18.04 -16.05
C GLY A 610 10.18 -17.76 -17.56
N SER A 611 9.16 -18.10 -18.35
CA SER A 611 9.24 -18.27 -19.81
C SER A 611 9.63 -17.00 -20.58
N GLY A 612 10.64 -17.10 -21.44
CA GLY A 612 11.16 -15.96 -22.22
C GLY A 612 10.13 -15.37 -23.19
N LYS A 613 9.29 -16.21 -23.80
CA LYS A 613 8.26 -15.78 -24.77
C LYS A 613 7.23 -14.84 -24.18
N LEU A 614 6.82 -15.03 -22.91
CA LEU A 614 5.90 -14.12 -22.23
C LEU A 614 6.58 -12.80 -21.84
N LYS A 615 7.88 -12.82 -21.49
CA LYS A 615 8.68 -11.60 -21.24
C LYS A 615 8.80 -10.73 -22.50
N GLU A 616 8.98 -11.33 -23.67
CA GLU A 616 8.94 -10.62 -24.95
C GLU A 616 7.57 -9.99 -25.25
N GLN A 617 6.48 -10.69 -24.94
CA GLN A 617 5.12 -10.16 -25.10
C GLN A 617 4.84 -9.00 -24.14
N LEU A 618 5.25 -9.12 -22.87
CA LEU A 618 5.15 -8.02 -21.90
C LEU A 618 6.01 -6.81 -22.30
N GLY A 619 7.22 -7.04 -22.83
CA GLY A 619 8.06 -5.97 -23.40
C GLY A 619 7.37 -5.20 -24.53
N LYS A 620 6.65 -5.91 -25.43
CA LYS A 620 5.86 -5.30 -26.51
C LYS A 620 4.64 -4.52 -25.98
N ILE A 621 3.95 -5.03 -24.95
CA ILE A 621 2.85 -4.33 -24.27
C ILE A 621 3.37 -3.04 -23.61
N ILE A 622 4.49 -3.11 -22.89
CA ILE A 622 5.08 -1.92 -22.26
C ILE A 622 5.55 -0.91 -23.32
N SER A 623 6.11 -1.36 -24.44
CA SER A 623 6.46 -0.48 -25.57
C SER A 623 5.24 0.29 -26.10
N LYS A 624 4.09 -0.39 -26.32
CA LYS A 624 2.82 0.30 -26.63
C LYS A 624 2.47 1.37 -25.58
N PHE A 625 2.58 1.06 -24.29
CA PHE A 625 2.26 2.00 -23.20
C PHE A 625 3.22 3.20 -23.11
N LEU A 626 4.50 3.05 -23.47
CA LEU A 626 5.46 4.16 -23.52
C LEU A 626 5.22 5.10 -24.71
N LYS A 627 4.69 4.57 -25.83
CA LYS A 627 4.33 5.33 -27.04
C LYS A 627 2.88 5.89 -27.04
N ARG A 628 2.02 5.46 -26.11
CA ARG A 628 0.64 5.98 -25.96
C ARG A 628 0.61 7.36 -25.26
N ASN A 629 -0.26 8.25 -25.74
CA ASN A 629 -0.64 9.48 -25.02
C ASN A 629 -1.46 9.14 -23.77
N TRP A 630 -1.06 9.67 -22.60
CA TRP A 630 -1.81 9.53 -21.35
C TRP A 630 -2.34 10.90 -20.91
N THR A 631 -3.63 11.11 -21.13
CA THR A 631 -4.40 12.27 -20.66
C THR A 631 -5.00 11.99 -19.28
N LYS A 632 -5.31 13.05 -18.54
CA LYS A 632 -6.26 13.01 -17.42
C LYS A 632 -7.70 13.08 -17.96
N ALA A 633 -8.67 12.80 -17.09
CA ALA A 633 -10.08 13.09 -17.36
C ALA A 633 -10.31 14.58 -17.70
N ASP A 634 -9.54 15.49 -17.12
CA ASP A 634 -9.48 16.93 -17.42
C ASP A 634 -8.78 17.28 -18.76
N GLY A 635 -8.56 16.32 -19.67
CA GLY A 635 -7.86 16.49 -20.96
C GLY A 635 -6.36 16.85 -20.87
N ASN A 636 -5.90 17.28 -19.69
CA ASN A 636 -4.55 17.73 -19.41
C ASN A 636 -3.54 16.56 -19.30
N GLU A 637 -2.27 16.80 -19.66
CA GLU A 637 -1.18 15.84 -19.43
C GLU A 637 -1.11 15.36 -17.97
N THR A 638 -0.86 14.07 -17.76
CA THR A 638 -0.74 13.43 -16.44
C THR A 638 0.54 13.85 -15.68
N LYS A 639 0.56 15.07 -15.17
CA LYS A 639 1.66 15.64 -14.34
C LYS A 639 1.46 15.32 -12.86
N GLY A 640 2.50 14.77 -12.22
CA GLY A 640 2.54 14.51 -10.76
C GLY A 640 3.67 13.56 -10.33
N SER A 641 3.91 13.48 -9.01
CA SER A 641 4.88 12.54 -8.41
C SER A 641 4.46 11.08 -8.58
N LEU A 642 3.16 10.79 -8.50
CA LEU A 642 2.60 9.47 -8.76
C LEU A 642 2.90 9.00 -10.20
N PHE A 643 2.73 9.87 -11.19
CA PHE A 643 3.10 9.57 -12.58
C PHE A 643 4.59 9.23 -12.71
N ALA A 644 5.47 10.00 -12.05
CA ALA A 644 6.91 9.74 -12.04
C ALA A 644 7.27 8.38 -11.41
N ILE A 645 6.54 7.94 -10.37
CA ILE A 645 6.72 6.61 -9.75
C ILE A 645 6.22 5.52 -10.70
N ASN A 646 5.04 5.68 -11.28
CA ASN A 646 4.43 4.72 -12.20
C ASN A 646 5.30 4.51 -13.45
N LEU A 647 5.75 5.61 -14.08
CA LEU A 647 6.69 5.58 -15.20
C LEU A 647 8.04 4.92 -14.81
N ARG A 648 8.57 5.21 -13.62
CA ARG A 648 9.81 4.57 -13.13
C ARG A 648 9.66 3.06 -13.02
N THR A 649 8.49 2.60 -12.56
CA THR A 649 8.15 1.17 -12.44
C THR A 649 7.99 0.53 -13.82
N LEU A 650 7.24 1.17 -14.72
CA LEU A 650 7.05 0.72 -16.11
C LEU A 650 8.39 0.54 -16.85
N LEU A 651 9.27 1.55 -16.80
CA LEU A 651 10.60 1.50 -17.41
C LEU A 651 11.52 0.45 -16.76
N LYS A 652 11.47 0.29 -15.43
CA LYS A 652 12.21 -0.78 -14.75
C LYS A 652 11.76 -2.16 -15.25
N THR A 653 10.46 -2.41 -15.33
CA THR A 653 9.91 -3.70 -15.77
C THR A 653 10.23 -3.97 -17.24
N PHE A 654 10.18 -2.96 -18.11
CA PHE A 654 10.59 -3.04 -19.51
C PHE A 654 12.00 -3.62 -19.66
N PHE A 655 13.01 -3.00 -19.04
CA PHE A 655 14.40 -3.44 -19.14
C PHE A 655 14.69 -4.76 -18.39
N CYS A 656 13.88 -5.14 -17.41
CA CYS A 656 13.93 -6.48 -16.82
C CYS A 656 13.47 -7.55 -17.83
N CYS A 657 12.35 -7.29 -18.54
CA CYS A 657 11.73 -8.20 -19.50
C CYS A 657 12.49 -8.30 -20.83
N SER A 658 13.19 -7.24 -21.25
CA SER A 658 13.70 -7.17 -22.61
C SER A 658 14.91 -8.07 -22.91
N VAL A 659 15.03 -8.41 -24.20
CA VAL A 659 15.99 -9.36 -24.77
C VAL A 659 17.35 -8.70 -25.06
N ASP A 660 17.39 -7.38 -25.25
CA ASP A 660 18.61 -6.58 -25.32
C ASP A 660 18.41 -5.20 -24.66
N PRO A 661 18.51 -5.12 -23.32
CA PRO A 661 18.29 -3.88 -22.59
C PRO A 661 19.34 -2.79 -22.86
N VAL A 662 20.39 -3.07 -23.65
CA VAL A 662 21.41 -2.07 -24.04
C VAL A 662 21.02 -1.42 -25.36
N ASN A 663 20.60 -2.21 -26.36
CA ASN A 663 20.05 -1.67 -27.61
C ASN A 663 18.69 -0.98 -27.40
N ASP A 664 17.82 -1.48 -26.52
CA ASP A 664 16.58 -0.79 -26.14
C ASP A 664 16.86 0.57 -25.44
N ALA A 665 17.89 0.63 -24.60
CA ALA A 665 18.30 1.87 -23.96
C ALA A 665 18.97 2.85 -24.96
N TYR A 666 19.64 2.32 -26.00
CA TYR A 666 20.16 3.12 -27.09
C TYR A 666 19.03 3.80 -27.87
N SER A 667 18.00 3.08 -28.35
CA SER A 667 16.89 3.66 -29.14
C SER A 667 16.14 4.77 -28.38
N ILE A 668 15.75 4.54 -27.13
CA ILE A 668 15.10 5.56 -26.28
C ILE A 668 15.99 6.81 -26.12
N THR A 669 17.33 6.64 -26.17
CA THR A 669 18.31 7.74 -26.07
C THR A 669 18.60 8.41 -27.43
N SER A 670 18.67 7.65 -28.53
CA SER A 670 18.96 8.17 -29.86
C SER A 670 17.77 8.86 -30.50
N ASP A 671 16.57 8.40 -30.17
CA ASP A 671 15.33 8.79 -30.84
C ASP A 671 14.58 9.76 -29.92
N GLY A 672 14.03 9.26 -28.80
CA GLY A 672 13.23 10.07 -27.88
C GLY A 672 13.99 11.23 -27.21
N ILE A 673 15.18 10.99 -26.66
CA ILE A 673 15.93 12.06 -25.96
C ILE A 673 16.49 13.10 -26.94
N LYS A 674 16.91 12.72 -28.15
CA LYS A 674 17.35 13.71 -29.16
C LYS A 674 16.20 14.54 -29.68
N GLU A 675 15.06 13.92 -30.01
CA GLU A 675 13.84 14.67 -30.37
C GLU A 675 13.49 15.73 -29.33
N LEU A 676 13.50 15.39 -28.03
CA LEU A 676 13.22 16.36 -26.97
C LEU A 676 14.34 17.42 -26.79
N CYS A 677 15.59 17.09 -27.11
CA CYS A 677 16.67 18.07 -27.20
C CYS A 677 16.49 19.06 -28.36
N GLU A 678 15.89 18.64 -29.47
CA GLU A 678 15.69 19.43 -30.69
C GLU A 678 14.38 20.23 -30.66
N ALA A 679 13.30 19.65 -30.12
CA ALA A 679 12.01 20.30 -29.89
C ALA A 679 12.02 21.30 -28.70
N SER A 680 13.17 21.50 -28.05
CA SER A 680 13.35 22.28 -26.81
C SER A 680 12.99 23.77 -26.92
N THR A 681 12.73 24.28 -28.12
CA THR A 681 12.25 25.65 -28.40
C THR A 681 10.72 25.81 -28.32
N GLY A 682 9.95 24.72 -28.24
CA GLY A 682 8.49 24.75 -28.15
C GLY A 682 7.92 25.05 -26.75
N LYS A 683 6.69 25.58 -26.68
CA LYS A 683 6.02 25.92 -25.40
C LYS A 683 5.78 24.72 -24.46
N ASN A 684 5.66 23.50 -25.00
CA ASN A 684 5.67 22.24 -24.26
C ASN A 684 6.42 21.19 -25.10
N PRO A 685 7.70 20.86 -24.79
CA PRO A 685 8.44 19.84 -25.52
C PRO A 685 8.16 18.42 -24.99
N SER A 686 7.66 17.58 -25.88
CA SER A 686 7.58 16.12 -25.77
C SER A 686 8.23 15.46 -27.00
N SER A 687 8.67 14.21 -26.88
CA SER A 687 9.07 13.40 -28.04
C SER A 687 7.82 12.98 -28.84
N LYS A 688 7.95 12.86 -30.17
CA LYS A 688 6.89 12.37 -31.06
C LYS A 688 6.77 10.86 -30.99
N GLU A 689 7.91 10.16 -30.90
CA GLU A 689 7.93 8.70 -30.71
C GLU A 689 7.52 8.26 -29.31
N TYR A 690 7.85 9.05 -28.28
CA TYR A 690 7.58 8.76 -26.88
C TYR A 690 6.92 9.96 -26.19
N PRO A 691 5.60 10.19 -26.35
CA PRO A 691 4.91 11.33 -25.74
C PRO A 691 4.98 11.34 -24.20
N THR A 692 5.20 10.18 -23.58
CA THR A 692 5.48 10.06 -22.13
C THR A 692 6.80 10.71 -21.69
N LEU A 693 7.70 11.01 -22.64
CA LEU A 693 8.97 11.70 -22.44
C LEU A 693 8.78 13.21 -22.69
N ASN A 694 8.63 13.96 -21.60
CA ASN A 694 8.50 15.42 -21.57
C ASN A 694 9.46 16.01 -20.53
N LYS A 695 9.57 17.34 -20.46
CA LYS A 695 10.52 18.05 -19.56
C LYS A 695 10.43 17.65 -18.09
N ASN A 696 9.25 17.23 -17.60
CA ASN A 696 9.06 16.81 -16.21
C ASN A 696 9.40 15.33 -15.97
N THR A 697 9.21 14.47 -16.98
CA THR A 697 9.47 13.03 -16.88
C THR A 697 10.90 12.65 -17.28
N LEU A 698 11.61 13.54 -17.99
CA LEU A 698 13.00 13.36 -18.42
C LEU A 698 13.93 12.91 -17.29
N SER A 699 13.83 13.49 -16.08
CA SER A 699 14.66 13.08 -14.94
C SER A 699 14.39 11.64 -14.47
N VAL A 700 13.18 11.11 -14.70
CA VAL A 700 12.82 9.71 -14.39
C VAL A 700 13.45 8.79 -15.42
N TYR A 701 13.22 9.07 -16.71
CA TYR A 701 13.84 8.36 -17.83
C TYR A 701 15.36 8.30 -17.67
N TYR A 702 16.00 9.45 -17.45
CA TYR A 702 17.44 9.59 -17.26
C TYR A 702 17.99 8.72 -16.12
N SER A 703 17.31 8.75 -14.96
CA SER A 703 17.68 7.95 -13.79
C SER A 703 17.54 6.44 -14.03
N VAL A 704 16.53 6.00 -14.79
CA VAL A 704 16.33 4.57 -15.09
C VAL A 704 17.28 4.09 -16.21
N LEU A 705 17.48 4.88 -17.28
CA LEU A 705 18.38 4.55 -18.39
C LEU A 705 19.82 4.34 -17.91
N LEU A 706 20.38 5.29 -17.13
CA LEU A 706 21.73 5.14 -16.58
C LEU A 706 21.86 3.93 -15.65
N LYS A 707 20.86 3.68 -14.79
CA LYS A 707 20.90 2.50 -13.91
C LYS A 707 20.82 1.21 -14.72
N ASN A 708 19.94 1.16 -15.72
CA ASN A 708 19.82 0.02 -16.59
C ASN A 708 21.10 -0.22 -17.39
N LEU A 709 21.82 0.82 -17.82
CA LEU A 709 23.03 0.64 -18.61
C LEU A 709 24.08 -0.22 -17.87
N ALA A 710 24.24 -0.04 -16.56
CA ALA A 710 25.09 -0.88 -15.73
C ALA A 710 24.51 -2.31 -15.54
N SER A 711 23.25 -2.46 -15.12
CA SER A 711 22.67 -3.79 -14.86
C SER A 711 22.43 -4.62 -16.12
N GLY A 712 22.05 -3.98 -17.22
CA GLY A 712 21.78 -4.56 -18.53
C GLY A 712 23.06 -5.01 -19.24
N THR A 713 24.11 -4.18 -19.25
CA THR A 713 25.43 -4.60 -19.77
C THR A 713 25.97 -5.79 -18.96
N LYS A 714 25.85 -5.77 -17.62
CA LYS A 714 26.21 -6.93 -16.78
C LYS A 714 25.38 -8.18 -17.08
N LYS A 715 24.05 -8.06 -17.25
CA LYS A 715 23.15 -9.16 -17.65
C LYS A 715 23.61 -9.77 -18.98
N MET A 716 23.80 -8.94 -20.00
CA MET A 716 24.15 -9.38 -21.36
C MET A 716 25.51 -10.10 -21.42
N LEU A 717 26.53 -9.56 -20.73
CA LEU A 717 27.85 -10.20 -20.59
C LEU A 717 27.79 -11.58 -19.90
N LEU A 718 26.83 -11.79 -18.99
CA LEU A 718 26.66 -13.05 -18.26
C LEU A 718 25.76 -14.09 -18.95
N THR A 719 24.88 -13.70 -19.89
CA THR A 719 23.87 -14.64 -20.47
C THR A 719 23.92 -14.86 -21.97
N LYS A 720 24.62 -14.05 -22.78
CA LYS A 720 24.57 -14.17 -24.25
C LYS A 720 25.91 -14.42 -24.92
N TYR A 721 26.94 -13.67 -24.56
CA TYR A 721 28.14 -13.58 -25.38
C TYR A 721 29.22 -14.55 -24.91
N SER A 722 29.81 -15.28 -25.85
CA SER A 722 31.02 -16.08 -25.64
C SER A 722 32.18 -15.62 -26.53
N ASN A 723 31.90 -14.90 -27.62
CA ASN A 723 32.92 -14.32 -28.48
C ASN A 723 33.32 -12.93 -27.99
N ASN A 724 34.62 -12.68 -27.90
CA ASN A 724 35.14 -11.38 -27.47
C ASN A 724 34.72 -10.21 -28.38
N TYR A 725 34.40 -10.47 -29.66
CA TYR A 725 33.97 -9.45 -30.63
C TYR A 725 32.57 -8.91 -30.33
N GLU A 726 31.59 -9.80 -30.09
CA GLU A 726 30.22 -9.43 -29.73
C GLU A 726 30.19 -8.63 -28.40
N MET A 727 31.10 -8.95 -27.48
CA MET A 727 31.29 -8.17 -26.25
C MET A 727 31.90 -6.77 -26.51
N LEU A 728 32.81 -6.62 -27.48
CA LEU A 728 33.29 -5.29 -27.90
C LEU A 728 32.16 -4.45 -28.51
N GLU A 729 31.31 -5.06 -29.33
CA GLU A 729 30.16 -4.39 -29.94
C GLU A 729 29.15 -3.95 -28.88
N LEU A 730 28.81 -4.82 -27.91
CA LEU A 730 27.99 -4.47 -26.74
C LEU A 730 28.59 -3.28 -25.97
N TRP A 731 29.88 -3.32 -25.64
CA TRP A 731 30.56 -2.20 -24.97
C TRP A 731 30.58 -0.93 -25.83
N SER A 732 30.66 -1.05 -27.17
CA SER A 732 30.61 0.07 -28.10
C SER A 732 29.25 0.77 -28.09
N VAL A 733 28.15 0.03 -28.17
CA VAL A 733 26.78 0.58 -28.02
C VAL A 733 26.58 1.15 -26.62
N SER A 734 27.02 0.43 -25.58
CA SER A 734 26.87 0.82 -24.18
C SER A 734 27.57 2.16 -23.87
N VAL A 735 28.82 2.34 -24.31
CA VAL A 735 29.57 3.60 -24.13
C VAL A 735 29.01 4.73 -25.00
N LYS A 736 28.53 4.46 -26.22
CA LYS A 736 27.81 5.46 -27.04
C LYS A 736 26.53 5.94 -26.34
N THR A 737 25.77 5.03 -25.73
CA THR A 737 24.54 5.37 -24.97
C THR A 737 24.88 6.25 -23.77
N LEU A 738 25.91 5.90 -22.99
CA LEU A 738 26.37 6.74 -21.88
C LEU A 738 26.81 8.12 -22.36
N HIS A 739 27.53 8.19 -23.49
CA HIS A 739 28.00 9.46 -24.03
C HIS A 739 26.82 10.39 -24.40
N LEU A 740 25.82 9.89 -25.13
CA LEU A 740 24.61 10.65 -25.49
C LEU A 740 23.82 11.10 -24.24
N LEU A 741 23.73 10.26 -23.21
CA LEU A 741 23.14 10.65 -21.93
C LEU A 741 23.95 11.73 -21.21
N THR A 742 25.29 11.70 -21.27
CA THR A 742 26.12 12.79 -20.71
C THR A 742 26.03 14.09 -21.52
N GLU A 743 25.90 14.02 -22.84
CA GLU A 743 25.71 15.21 -23.68
C GLU A 743 24.35 15.88 -23.43
N SER A 744 23.30 15.08 -23.26
CA SER A 744 21.93 15.55 -22.98
C SER A 744 21.84 16.42 -21.71
N LEU A 745 22.72 16.19 -20.72
CA LEU A 745 22.80 17.02 -19.52
C LEU A 745 23.21 18.48 -19.79
N ARG A 746 23.96 18.75 -20.87
CA ARG A 746 24.35 20.13 -21.24
C ARG A 746 23.17 20.98 -21.69
N LYS A 747 22.08 20.34 -22.13
CA LYS A 747 20.82 20.98 -22.55
C LYS A 747 19.77 21.01 -21.44
N PHE A 748 19.83 20.10 -20.47
CA PHE A 748 18.83 19.95 -19.40
C PHE A 748 19.46 19.83 -18.01
N GLU A 749 19.80 20.98 -17.44
CA GLU A 749 20.36 21.08 -16.09
C GLU A 749 19.29 20.95 -15.00
N THR A 750 19.32 19.86 -14.23
CA THR A 750 18.57 19.75 -12.97
C THR A 750 19.39 18.99 -11.92
N SER A 751 19.30 19.42 -10.65
CA SER A 751 19.95 18.76 -9.50
C SER A 751 19.62 17.26 -9.38
N SER A 752 18.37 16.87 -9.72
CA SER A 752 17.95 15.45 -9.72
C SER A 752 18.66 14.63 -10.80
N MET A 753 18.90 15.20 -11.98
CA MET A 753 19.64 14.55 -13.05
C MET A 753 21.15 14.52 -12.76
N PHE A 754 21.74 15.58 -12.20
CA PHE A 754 23.14 15.58 -11.74
C PHE A 754 23.39 14.51 -10.67
N THR A 755 22.52 14.43 -9.65
CA THR A 755 22.62 13.41 -8.59
C THR A 755 22.49 11.99 -9.16
N SER A 756 21.56 11.79 -10.09
CA SER A 756 21.38 10.49 -10.78
C SER A 756 22.58 10.13 -11.65
N CYS A 757 23.17 11.12 -12.33
CA CYS A 757 24.34 10.96 -13.18
C CYS A 757 25.55 10.48 -12.40
N LEU A 758 25.94 11.21 -11.34
CA LEU A 758 27.11 10.86 -10.53
C LEU A 758 26.93 9.48 -9.89
N LYS A 759 25.74 9.16 -9.38
CA LYS A 759 25.48 7.86 -8.75
C LYS A 759 25.60 6.69 -9.73
N HIS A 760 24.84 6.70 -10.83
CA HIS A 760 24.76 5.55 -11.72
C HIS A 760 25.93 5.47 -12.71
N SER A 761 26.58 6.58 -13.04
CA SER A 761 27.85 6.54 -13.78
C SER A 761 28.95 5.86 -12.96
N LYS A 762 29.01 6.05 -11.64
CA LYS A 762 29.95 5.32 -10.76
C LYS A 762 29.75 3.81 -10.86
N GLU A 763 28.49 3.37 -10.72
CA GLU A 763 28.10 1.95 -10.85
C GLU A 763 28.49 1.35 -12.22
N TYR A 764 28.45 2.15 -13.30
CA TYR A 764 28.89 1.74 -14.64
C TYR A 764 30.42 1.73 -14.83
N LEU A 765 31.13 2.77 -14.36
CA LEU A 765 32.58 2.88 -14.50
C LEU A 765 33.31 1.77 -13.74
N ASP A 766 32.81 1.38 -12.56
CA ASP A 766 33.31 0.22 -11.81
C ASP A 766 33.13 -1.10 -12.60
N LEU A 767 31.98 -1.29 -13.25
CA LEU A 767 31.72 -2.47 -14.09
C LEU A 767 32.67 -2.50 -15.31
N PHE A 768 32.92 -1.34 -15.91
CA PHE A 768 33.87 -1.21 -17.02
C PHE A 768 35.31 -1.52 -16.59
N LEU A 769 35.72 -1.12 -15.37
CA LEU A 769 37.00 -1.50 -14.77
C LEU A 769 37.13 -3.00 -14.53
N GLN A 770 36.05 -3.64 -14.07
CA GLN A 770 36.04 -5.07 -13.72
C GLN A 770 35.99 -5.97 -14.95
N GLU A 771 35.07 -5.73 -15.88
CA GLU A 771 34.77 -6.65 -17.00
C GLU A 771 35.25 -6.11 -18.36
N GLY A 772 35.21 -4.79 -18.57
CA GLY A 772 35.59 -4.15 -19.84
C GLY A 772 37.10 -4.14 -20.07
N MET A 773 37.88 -3.65 -19.09
CA MET A 773 39.33 -3.53 -19.23
C MET A 773 40.06 -4.87 -19.50
N PRO A 774 39.78 -5.99 -18.79
CA PRO A 774 40.43 -7.27 -19.08
C PRO A 774 40.05 -7.85 -20.46
N LEU A 775 38.89 -7.46 -21.02
CA LEU A 775 38.51 -7.83 -22.37
C LEU A 775 39.28 -6.99 -23.41
N PHE A 776 39.44 -5.70 -23.17
CA PHE A 776 40.18 -4.80 -24.06
C PHE A 776 41.66 -5.20 -24.12
N GLU A 777 42.26 -5.58 -22.98
CA GLU A 777 43.63 -6.13 -22.94
C GLU A 777 43.80 -7.40 -23.79
N LYS A 778 42.76 -8.25 -23.90
CA LYS A 778 42.78 -9.43 -24.78
C LYS A 778 42.57 -9.07 -26.25
N CYS A 779 41.76 -8.05 -26.54
CA CYS A 779 41.31 -7.75 -27.90
C CYS A 779 42.15 -6.72 -28.66
N LEU A 780 42.92 -5.86 -27.95
CA LEU A 780 43.68 -4.77 -28.55
C LEU A 780 44.64 -5.22 -29.67
N LYS A 781 45.17 -6.45 -29.58
CA LYS A 781 46.01 -7.09 -30.62
C LYS A 781 45.26 -7.53 -31.90
N LYS A 782 43.94 -7.63 -31.87
CA LYS A 782 43.11 -8.10 -33.02
C LYS A 782 42.17 -7.01 -33.55
N HIS A 783 41.62 -6.18 -32.68
CA HIS A 783 40.59 -5.19 -32.98
C HIS A 783 41.03 -3.77 -32.56
N GLN A 784 42.27 -3.42 -32.89
CA GLN A 784 42.95 -2.19 -32.42
C GLN A 784 42.15 -0.91 -32.73
N GLN A 785 41.55 -0.82 -33.92
CA GLN A 785 40.77 0.34 -34.37
C GLN A 785 39.48 0.52 -33.54
N GLU A 786 38.72 -0.55 -33.33
CA GLU A 786 37.47 -0.54 -32.56
C GLU A 786 37.73 -0.21 -31.09
N VAL A 787 38.71 -0.86 -30.46
CA VAL A 787 39.10 -0.56 -29.07
C VAL A 787 39.55 0.90 -28.94
N THR A 788 40.29 1.43 -29.92
CA THR A 788 40.71 2.84 -29.94
C THR A 788 39.52 3.80 -30.08
N ALA A 789 38.56 3.51 -30.96
CA ALA A 789 37.35 4.32 -31.12
C ALA A 789 36.49 4.32 -29.85
N LEU A 790 36.36 3.15 -29.19
CA LEU A 790 35.62 2.98 -27.95
C LEU A 790 36.28 3.75 -26.79
N LEU A 791 37.62 3.66 -26.65
CA LEU A 791 38.38 4.45 -25.69
C LEU A 791 38.21 5.97 -25.92
N LYS A 792 38.17 6.44 -27.17
CA LYS A 792 37.91 7.86 -27.48
C LYS A 792 36.51 8.30 -27.04
N ASN A 793 35.47 7.50 -27.31
CA ASN A 793 34.10 7.78 -26.84
C ASN A 793 34.00 7.77 -25.30
N LEU A 794 34.70 6.83 -24.64
CA LEU A 794 34.82 6.81 -23.19
C LEU A 794 35.54 8.06 -22.67
N GLN A 795 36.57 8.56 -23.37
CA GLN A 795 37.30 9.76 -22.99
C GLN A 795 36.43 11.04 -23.00
N LEU A 796 35.54 11.18 -23.99
CA LEU A 796 34.57 12.28 -24.02
C LEU A 796 33.65 12.25 -22.79
N THR A 797 33.21 11.05 -22.42
CA THR A 797 32.35 10.79 -21.26
C THR A 797 33.08 11.05 -19.93
N THR A 798 34.31 10.57 -19.75
CA THR A 798 35.07 10.75 -18.51
C THR A 798 35.51 12.20 -18.30
N ARG A 799 35.88 12.92 -19.37
CA ARG A 799 36.13 14.38 -19.31
C ARG A 799 34.87 15.13 -18.88
N PHE A 800 33.70 14.80 -19.44
CA PHE A 800 32.45 15.44 -19.04
C PHE A 800 32.09 15.17 -17.57
N LEU A 801 32.22 13.92 -17.10
CA LEU A 801 31.98 13.58 -15.69
C LEU A 801 32.93 14.31 -14.74
N GLN A 802 34.19 14.55 -15.13
CA GLN A 802 35.12 15.34 -14.31
C GLN A 802 34.71 16.82 -14.24
N ASN A 803 34.24 17.43 -15.35
CA ASN A 803 33.69 18.80 -15.33
C ASN A 803 32.41 18.87 -14.46
N LEU A 804 31.50 17.91 -14.61
CA LEU A 804 30.28 17.81 -13.79
C LEU A 804 30.61 17.68 -12.30
N CYS A 805 31.63 16.90 -11.93
CA CYS A 805 32.13 16.81 -10.57
C CYS A 805 32.63 18.17 -10.03
N THR A 806 33.25 19.00 -10.87
CA THR A 806 33.68 20.36 -10.50
C THR A 806 32.47 21.30 -10.35
N VAL A 807 31.51 21.27 -11.28
CA VAL A 807 30.29 22.11 -11.23
C VAL A 807 29.38 21.75 -10.06
N VAL A 808 29.25 20.47 -9.72
CA VAL A 808 28.54 20.03 -8.51
C VAL A 808 29.24 20.52 -7.23
N LYS A 809 30.58 20.59 -7.23
CA LYS A 809 31.36 21.11 -6.10
C LYS A 809 31.23 22.64 -5.96
N SER A 810 31.21 23.41 -7.06
CA SER A 810 30.99 24.86 -7.02
C SER A 810 29.58 25.23 -6.57
N ASN A 811 28.58 24.47 -7.03
CA ASN A 811 27.16 24.79 -6.81
C ASN A 811 26.64 24.38 -5.41
N LYS A 812 27.50 23.79 -4.57
CA LYS A 812 27.23 23.41 -3.16
C LYS A 812 25.99 22.54 -2.95
N ASP A 813 25.58 21.74 -3.94
CA ASP A 813 24.47 20.79 -3.78
C ASP A 813 24.87 19.64 -2.84
N SER A 814 24.48 19.76 -1.57
CA SER A 814 24.79 18.82 -0.51
C SER A 814 24.41 17.36 -0.82
N LYS A 815 23.40 17.10 -1.68
CA LYS A 815 22.99 15.75 -2.06
C LYS A 815 23.87 15.16 -3.17
N ALA A 816 24.29 15.99 -4.13
CA ALA A 816 25.14 15.56 -5.24
C ALA A 816 26.63 15.51 -4.86
N VAL A 817 27.13 16.47 -4.05
CA VAL A 817 28.54 16.57 -3.62
C VAL A 817 29.04 15.30 -2.93
N HIS A 818 28.18 14.60 -2.17
CA HIS A 818 28.54 13.33 -1.51
C HIS A 818 29.02 12.24 -2.49
N TYR A 819 28.57 12.25 -3.75
CA TYR A 819 28.96 11.24 -4.74
C TYR A 819 30.27 11.59 -5.47
N VAL A 820 30.71 12.86 -5.44
CA VAL A 820 31.86 13.37 -6.21
C VAL A 820 33.18 12.63 -5.91
N PRO A 821 33.59 12.38 -4.64
CA PRO A 821 34.87 11.72 -4.36
C PRO A 821 34.94 10.31 -4.97
N ASN A 822 33.87 9.54 -4.83
CA ASN A 822 33.78 8.17 -5.33
C ASN A 822 33.77 8.10 -6.86
N VAL A 823 33.19 9.10 -7.54
CA VAL A 823 33.27 9.21 -9.01
C VAL A 823 34.69 9.52 -9.47
N LYS A 824 35.38 10.47 -8.80
CA LYS A 824 36.77 10.83 -9.15
C LYS A 824 37.72 9.64 -9.03
N LEU A 825 37.63 8.86 -7.95
CA LEU A 825 38.44 7.65 -7.78
C LEU A 825 38.23 6.63 -8.91
N SER A 826 36.98 6.37 -9.34
CA SER A 826 36.72 5.46 -10.48
C SER A 826 37.22 6.04 -11.82
N LEU A 827 37.16 7.37 -12.02
CA LEU A 827 37.71 8.03 -13.21
C LEU A 827 39.24 7.95 -13.27
N GLU A 828 39.91 8.21 -12.15
CA GLU A 828 41.37 8.14 -12.01
C GLU A 828 41.89 6.71 -12.21
N ALA A 829 41.19 5.72 -11.65
CA ALA A 829 41.48 4.30 -11.87
C ALA A 829 41.37 3.89 -13.35
N ILE A 830 40.35 4.38 -14.08
CA ILE A 830 40.22 4.14 -15.53
C ILE A 830 41.39 4.77 -16.29
N VAL A 831 41.73 6.03 -15.99
CA VAL A 831 42.87 6.72 -16.63
C VAL A 831 44.17 5.95 -16.40
N PHE A 832 44.44 5.49 -15.18
CA PHE A 832 45.63 4.71 -14.86
C PHE A 832 45.65 3.35 -15.59
N ARG A 833 44.53 2.60 -15.56
CA ARG A 833 44.45 1.28 -16.20
C ARG A 833 44.56 1.35 -17.73
N VAL A 834 44.00 2.39 -18.36
CA VAL A 834 44.14 2.65 -19.80
C VAL A 834 45.57 3.04 -20.17
N LYS A 835 46.25 3.90 -19.38
CA LYS A 835 47.69 4.21 -19.57
C LYS A 835 48.55 2.95 -19.50
N ALA A 836 48.31 2.10 -18.50
CA ALA A 836 49.04 0.85 -18.32
C ALA A 836 48.84 -0.10 -19.52
N MET A 837 47.59 -0.32 -19.96
CA MET A 837 47.28 -1.13 -21.14
C MET A 837 47.98 -0.62 -22.40
N LEU A 838 47.87 0.68 -22.71
CA LEU A 838 48.44 1.22 -23.96
C LEU A 838 49.97 1.18 -23.99
N THR A 839 50.61 1.25 -22.82
CA THR A 839 52.06 1.08 -22.69
C THR A 839 52.47 -0.39 -22.89
N LEU A 840 51.74 -1.36 -22.31
CA LEU A 840 52.00 -2.80 -22.49
C LEU A 840 51.86 -3.29 -23.94
N TYR A 841 51.18 -2.51 -24.80
CA TYR A 841 50.94 -2.84 -26.21
C TYR A 841 51.55 -1.82 -27.19
N ASN A 842 52.44 -0.92 -26.73
CA ASN A 842 53.09 0.13 -27.54
C ASN A 842 52.12 1.01 -28.37
N CYS A 843 50.88 1.18 -27.90
CA CYS A 843 49.80 1.88 -28.61
C CYS A 843 49.60 3.33 -28.11
N GLN A 844 50.63 3.98 -27.57
CA GLN A 844 50.49 5.27 -26.87
C GLN A 844 49.97 6.41 -27.76
N THR A 845 50.23 6.39 -29.07
CA THR A 845 49.70 7.38 -30.04
C THR A 845 48.18 7.31 -30.24
N ALA A 846 47.51 6.24 -29.79
CA ALA A 846 46.07 6.05 -29.98
C ALA A 846 45.18 6.92 -29.07
N PHE A 847 45.71 7.40 -27.94
CA PHE A 847 44.93 8.01 -26.84
C PHE A 847 45.71 9.16 -26.17
N TRP A 848 45.40 10.39 -26.54
CA TRP A 848 46.10 11.58 -26.04
C TRP A 848 45.50 12.08 -24.71
N LEU A 849 46.35 12.31 -23.70
CA LEU A 849 45.95 12.66 -22.34
C LEU A 849 46.48 14.05 -21.94
N GLY A 850 45.89 15.11 -22.51
CA GLY A 850 46.19 16.49 -22.11
C GLY A 850 45.61 16.89 -20.75
N ASN A 851 46.15 17.98 -20.21
CA ASN A 851 45.72 18.59 -18.95
C ASN A 851 44.27 19.10 -19.05
N LEU A 852 43.44 18.78 -18.05
CA LEU A 852 42.09 19.35 -17.95
C LEU A 852 42.15 20.72 -17.28
N LYS A 853 41.81 21.77 -18.02
CA LYS A 853 41.41 23.05 -17.44
C LYS A 853 40.00 22.94 -16.82
N ASN A 854 39.76 23.64 -15.70
CA ASN A 854 38.43 23.73 -15.10
C ASN A 854 37.48 24.47 -16.05
N ARG A 855 36.35 23.85 -16.42
CA ARG A 855 35.34 24.42 -17.31
C ARG A 855 33.92 24.11 -16.83
N ASP A 856 32.98 24.98 -17.17
CA ASP A 856 31.55 24.75 -16.94
C ASP A 856 30.96 23.70 -17.91
N LEU A 857 29.63 23.51 -17.91
CA LEU A 857 28.95 22.53 -18.75
C LEU A 857 28.81 22.98 -20.21
N GLN A 858 28.99 24.29 -20.48
CA GLN A 858 28.87 24.94 -21.78
C GLN A 858 30.25 25.08 -22.46
N GLY A 859 31.34 25.06 -21.70
CA GLY A 859 32.73 25.04 -22.17
C GLY A 859 33.58 26.24 -21.75
N ASN A 860 33.03 27.21 -21.00
CA ASN A 860 33.76 28.39 -20.54
C ASN A 860 34.74 28.03 -19.42
N GLU A 861 35.88 28.72 -19.32
CA GLU A 861 36.88 28.42 -18.28
C GLU A 861 36.43 28.97 -16.92
N LEU A 862 36.29 28.06 -15.94
CA LEU A 862 35.96 28.42 -14.56
C LEU A 862 37.20 29.05 -13.94
N LEU A 863 37.20 30.38 -13.85
CA LEU A 863 38.19 31.16 -13.10
C LEU A 863 38.29 30.60 -11.67
N SER A 864 39.44 29.97 -11.38
CA SER A 864 39.79 29.52 -10.04
C SER A 864 39.74 30.73 -9.09
N GLN A 865 38.78 30.74 -8.15
CA GLN A 865 38.74 31.78 -7.13
C GLN A 865 39.93 31.59 -6.17
N SER A 866 40.98 32.37 -6.40
CA SER A 866 42.11 32.49 -5.50
C SER A 866 41.67 33.01 -4.13
N THR A 867 42.36 32.51 -3.09
CA THR A 867 42.72 33.24 -1.86
C THR A 867 41.82 34.41 -1.44
N GLN A 868 41.01 34.20 -0.40
CA GLN A 868 40.69 35.28 0.55
C GLN A 868 41.44 35.00 1.85
N ASN A 869 42.11 36.03 2.38
CA ASN A 869 43.04 35.92 3.49
C ASN A 869 42.30 35.80 4.84
N GLU A 870 42.81 34.93 5.72
CA GLU A 870 42.76 35.14 7.17
C GLU A 870 44.18 34.85 7.70
N ASP A 871 44.90 35.90 8.12
CA ASP A 871 46.29 35.81 8.57
C ASP A 871 46.39 35.42 10.07
N SER A 872 46.98 34.26 10.38
CA SER A 872 47.73 34.00 11.62
C SER A 872 48.44 32.63 11.62
N ASP A 873 49.77 32.68 11.52
CA ASP A 873 50.75 31.91 12.30
C ASP A 873 50.58 30.38 12.45
N ASN A 874 51.21 29.60 11.56
CA ASN A 874 52.54 28.98 11.83
C ASN A 874 52.94 27.93 10.76
N ASP A 875 54.23 27.92 10.42
CA ASP A 875 55.17 26.80 10.10
C ASP A 875 54.60 25.42 9.63
N GLU A 876 55.18 24.70 8.65
CA GLU A 876 56.60 24.60 8.27
C GLU A 876 56.83 23.91 6.88
N VAL A 877 57.96 24.20 6.22
CA VAL A 877 58.71 23.49 5.12
C VAL A 877 58.07 22.89 3.84
N SER A 878 58.52 23.42 2.68
CA SER A 878 59.00 22.76 1.42
C SER A 878 58.07 21.79 0.62
N ASP A 879 58.12 21.74 -0.71
CA ASP A 879 59.29 21.92 -1.61
C ASP A 879 58.96 22.64 -2.93
N GLU A 880 59.97 23.19 -3.60
CA GLU A 880 59.83 23.96 -4.85
C GLU A 880 60.28 23.19 -6.11
N GLY A 881 59.76 23.62 -7.26
CA GLY A 881 60.53 23.61 -8.50
C GLY A 881 60.33 22.43 -9.46
N LEU A 882 59.67 22.72 -10.58
CA LEU A 882 60.39 22.82 -11.86
C LEU A 882 59.57 23.66 -12.85
N SER A 883 60.25 24.55 -13.56
CA SER A 883 59.64 25.61 -14.37
C SER A 883 59.26 25.14 -15.77
N ASP A 884 58.15 25.66 -16.29
CA ASP A 884 57.89 25.71 -17.73
C ASP A 884 59.00 26.49 -18.47
N VAL A 885 59.17 26.19 -19.75
CA VAL A 885 59.86 27.06 -20.72
C VAL A 885 58.90 27.25 -21.89
N ASP A 886 58.16 28.36 -21.86
CA ASP A 886 57.34 28.78 -22.99
C ASP A 886 58.23 29.13 -24.19
N VAL A 887 57.79 28.71 -25.38
CA VAL A 887 58.22 29.28 -26.65
C VAL A 887 56.97 29.62 -27.45
N GLU A 888 56.47 30.83 -27.24
CA GLU A 888 55.62 31.48 -28.23
C GLU A 888 56.46 31.74 -29.50
N ASP A 889 55.90 31.50 -30.69
CA ASP A 889 55.30 32.61 -31.44
C ASP A 889 54.38 32.08 -32.57
N ASN A 890 53.74 33.01 -33.28
CA ASN A 890 52.62 32.84 -34.18
C ASN A 890 53.07 32.83 -35.65
N ALA A 891 52.43 32.02 -36.48
CA ALA A 891 52.26 32.29 -37.91
C ALA A 891 51.03 31.56 -38.47
N ASP A 892 50.20 32.28 -39.23
CA ASP A 892 49.10 31.75 -40.04
C ASP A 892 49.43 31.95 -41.53
N GLY A 893 48.78 31.21 -42.44
CA GLY A 893 48.77 31.54 -43.88
C GLY A 893 49.67 30.74 -44.84
N ASP A 894 49.22 29.54 -45.19
CA ASP A 894 49.09 29.00 -46.58
C ASP A 894 50.33 28.79 -47.53
N ALA A 895 50.09 27.94 -48.53
CA ALA A 895 50.70 27.88 -49.87
C ALA A 895 52.08 27.20 -50.14
N LYS A 896 51.96 25.95 -50.61
CA LYS A 896 52.71 25.30 -51.74
C LYS A 896 54.14 24.73 -51.55
N LYS A 897 54.25 23.43 -51.92
CA LYS A 897 55.27 22.76 -52.78
C LYS A 897 56.72 23.29 -52.77
N VAL A 898 57.76 22.46 -52.65
CA VAL A 898 58.11 21.28 -53.50
C VAL A 898 58.96 20.26 -52.71
N ASP A 899 59.01 19.02 -53.20
CA ASP A 899 59.97 17.92 -52.95
C ASP A 899 61.37 18.36 -52.42
N SER A 900 62.04 17.59 -51.55
CA SER A 900 62.74 16.35 -51.94
C SER A 900 63.36 15.57 -50.74
N TYR A 901 63.66 14.27 -50.95
CA TYR A 901 64.77 13.43 -50.40
C TYR A 901 65.52 13.88 -49.11
N SER A 902 65.86 13.04 -48.12
CA SER A 902 65.85 11.55 -48.03
C SER A 902 66.35 11.06 -46.64
N VAL A 903 66.08 9.79 -46.28
CA VAL A 903 66.98 8.82 -45.57
C VAL A 903 67.72 9.34 -44.31
N SER A 904 67.51 8.78 -43.10
CA SER A 904 67.91 7.41 -42.73
C SER A 904 67.28 6.94 -41.41
N TYR A 905 67.13 5.60 -41.26
CA TYR A 905 67.03 4.79 -40.04
C TYR A 905 66.19 5.30 -38.86
#